data_AF-A0A660YU71-F1
#
_entry.id   AF-A0A660YU71-F1
#
_cell.length_a   1.000
_cell.length_b   1.000
_cell.length_c   1.000
_cell.angle_alpha   90.00
_cell.angle_beta   90.00
_cell.angle_gamma   90.00
#
_symmetry.space_group_name_H-M   'P 1'
#
loop_
_entity.id
_entity.type
_entity.pdbx_description
1 polymer ?
#
loop_
_entity_poly.entity_id
_entity_poly.type
_entity_poly.pdbx_seq_one_letter_code
_entity_poly.pdbx_strand_id
1 'polypeptide(L)'
;MKKLKFFGIGCLACIFVGLMTIAMFSKPRPDGSKAEQYKEPEDDLYKSPIQMVISKKGRRLYVVCENNNVLQVVDTKRKKVIAEIPVGRRPYGVAFSPDEHYLYVSNRWDDTITMIDTKTLKTVRTIPCGPDPHGLVMDKQGEVLYVACLYDNYVSLISMRTFKEIKRLSTGNQPFEVALSPDGRYVYVSNQLTNPVPFRTAPITEVTIIDTRKKIVVDRRMLFSTDIAQGLSCTPDGKFVFVALESPKNLIPETQIYQGWMVTYGLAILEAKPRGRTALLLLDQMDYYYADPFQIVFTPDGRYAYVSSSAVDAVSVLDVEKIKEVLEVKEGEITASDEKLRRYARHLALSDQYVVKRIRTGYNPKGMVVSPNGRFVYVANRLSDSITIIDTRRQEAVGTIDLGGPKKITLLRRGEYLFNHSTISFQKQLSCNTCHPELHVDGLIYDIAVDGGMGGNLVDNRTMRGVAYTAPFKWTGKNPNLARQEGPRAAQLFFRSHGFEGKDRDAVVAFIESIPLPPNRCIPSSGKLTPSQQRGKAIFERAYTNDGRYIPIANRCITCHPPPYYTDRKMHDVGTKAYFDTEGDFDTPQLNNIHESYPYLHDGRCWSLEEIWTLYGTEDLHGVVNDLTKQQLNDLMEYLKTL
;
A
#
# COMPACT_ATOMS: atom_id res chain seq x y z
N MET A 1 -54.54 23.60 58.28
CA MET A 1 -54.85 23.03 59.60
C MET A 1 -54.07 21.71 59.78
N LYS A 2 -53.30 21.62 60.88
CA LYS A 2 -52.71 20.43 61.56
C LYS A 2 -51.90 19.44 60.68
N LYS A 3 -50.55 19.51 60.63
CA LYS A 3 -49.53 19.00 61.59
C LYS A 3 -49.86 17.64 62.24
N LEU A 4 -49.03 16.63 61.95
CA LEU A 4 -48.49 15.70 62.96
C LEU A 4 -47.07 15.26 62.52
N LYS A 5 -46.12 15.35 63.46
CA LYS A 5 -44.75 14.79 63.40
C LYS A 5 -44.76 13.42 64.08
N PHE A 6 -43.82 12.51 63.75
CA PHE A 6 -42.93 11.89 64.73
C PHE A 6 -41.73 11.18 64.06
N PHE A 7 -40.62 11.18 64.80
CA PHE A 7 -39.26 10.72 64.49
C PHE A 7 -39.11 9.18 64.46
N GLY A 8 -38.09 8.69 63.74
CA GLY A 8 -37.55 7.34 63.88
C GLY A 8 -36.14 7.23 63.27
N ILE A 9 -35.17 6.87 64.11
CA ILE A 9 -33.72 6.79 63.86
C ILE A 9 -33.34 5.40 63.30
N GLY A 10 -32.35 5.36 62.39
CA GLY A 10 -31.39 4.26 62.29
C GLY A 10 -31.56 3.29 61.11
N CYS A 11 -30.65 3.34 60.14
CA CYS A 11 -29.55 2.36 59.97
C CYS A 11 -28.80 2.62 58.66
N LEU A 12 -27.46 2.69 58.75
CA LEU A 12 -26.56 2.65 57.61
C LEU A 12 -26.73 1.31 56.86
N ALA A 13 -27.02 1.38 55.57
CA ALA A 13 -26.71 0.31 54.63
C ALA A 13 -26.05 0.95 53.40
N CYS A 14 -24.72 0.93 53.38
CA CYS A 14 -23.93 1.20 52.19
C CYS A 14 -24.21 0.10 51.16
N ILE A 15 -25.07 0.37 50.18
CA ILE A 15 -25.16 -0.43 48.97
C ILE A 15 -24.13 0.12 47.99
N PHE A 16 -22.98 -0.54 47.93
CA PHE A 16 -22.06 -0.45 46.81
C PHE A 16 -22.79 -0.99 45.57
N VAL A 17 -23.38 -0.11 44.77
CA VAL A 17 -23.76 -0.46 43.39
C VAL A 17 -22.48 -0.44 42.59
N GLY A 18 -21.87 -1.61 42.42
CA GLY A 18 -20.83 -1.80 41.42
C GLY A 18 -21.38 -1.42 40.05
N LEU A 19 -20.83 -0.36 39.45
CA LEU A 19 -20.99 -0.09 38.03
C LEU A 19 -20.33 -1.24 37.28
N MET A 20 -21.11 -2.27 36.97
CA MET A 20 -20.85 -3.11 35.81
C MET A 20 -20.98 -2.18 34.60
N THR A 21 -19.83 -1.75 34.07
CA THR A 21 -19.74 -1.25 32.71
C THR A 21 -20.25 -2.35 31.79
N ILE A 22 -21.51 -2.23 31.39
CA ILE A 22 -22.06 -2.92 30.23
C ILE A 22 -21.15 -2.51 29.08
N ALA A 23 -20.36 -3.47 28.56
CA ALA A 23 -19.66 -3.30 27.31
C ALA A 23 -20.70 -2.93 26.26
N MET A 24 -20.78 -1.65 25.90
CA MET A 24 -21.56 -1.24 24.75
C MET A 24 -20.90 -1.93 23.55
N PHE A 25 -21.51 -2.99 23.05
CA PHE A 25 -21.19 -3.51 21.72
C PHE A 25 -21.37 -2.34 20.76
N SER A 26 -20.26 -1.76 20.30
CA SER A 26 -20.28 -0.64 19.36
C SER A 26 -21.08 -1.09 18.13
N LYS A 27 -22.09 -0.32 17.72
CA LYS A 27 -22.87 -0.66 16.54
C LYS A 27 -21.94 -0.83 15.33
N PRO A 28 -22.18 -1.83 14.45
CA PRO A 28 -21.39 -2.04 13.25
C PRO A 28 -21.35 -0.74 12.41
N ARG A 29 -20.15 -0.31 12.01
CA ARG A 29 -19.93 0.95 11.27
C ARG A 29 -19.99 0.72 9.76
N PRO A 30 -20.42 1.72 8.95
CA PRO A 30 -20.40 1.61 7.49
C PRO A 30 -19.02 1.39 6.88
N ASP A 31 -17.94 1.84 7.54
CA ASP A 31 -16.56 1.66 7.09
C ASP A 31 -15.94 0.31 7.44
N GLY A 32 -16.73 -0.61 8.02
CA GLY A 32 -16.31 -1.98 8.33
C GLY A 32 -15.28 -2.12 9.44
N SER A 33 -14.95 -1.04 10.16
CA SER A 33 -13.90 -1.02 11.18
C SER A 33 -14.44 -1.16 12.61
N LYS A 34 -13.63 -1.80 13.47
CA LYS A 34 -13.77 -1.86 14.94
C LYS A 34 -12.78 -0.96 15.67
N ALA A 35 -12.19 0.05 15.02
CA ALA A 35 -11.16 0.90 15.62
C ALA A 35 -11.57 1.44 17.01
N GLU A 36 -12.80 1.95 17.16
CA GLU A 36 -13.30 2.50 18.43
C GLU A 36 -13.35 1.48 19.59
N GLN A 37 -13.30 0.17 19.31
CA GLN A 37 -13.24 -0.87 20.34
C GLN A 37 -11.84 -1.03 20.93
N TYR A 38 -10.81 -0.70 20.15
CA TYR A 38 -9.40 -0.97 20.47
C TYR A 38 -8.59 0.27 20.74
N LYS A 39 -9.03 1.41 20.19
CA LYS A 39 -8.27 2.65 20.14
C LYS A 39 -8.08 3.24 21.53
N GLU A 40 -6.84 3.63 21.80
CA GLU A 40 -6.42 4.36 22.98
C GLU A 40 -6.11 5.82 22.59
N PRO A 41 -6.15 6.80 23.53
CA PRO A 41 -5.85 8.20 23.23
C PRO A 41 -4.47 8.42 22.57
N GLU A 42 -3.49 7.57 22.89
CA GLU A 42 -2.15 7.63 22.31
C GLU A 42 -2.10 7.29 20.82
N ASP A 43 -3.08 6.53 20.29
CA ASP A 43 -3.06 6.09 18.89
C ASP A 43 -3.12 7.27 17.91
N ASP A 44 -3.82 8.36 18.26
CA ASP A 44 -3.89 9.59 17.44
C ASP A 44 -2.64 10.46 17.53
N LEU A 45 -1.74 10.16 18.48
CA LEU A 45 -0.55 10.95 18.75
C LEU A 45 0.71 10.37 18.09
N TYR A 46 0.68 9.11 17.65
CA TYR A 46 1.77 8.55 16.85
C TYR A 46 1.99 9.39 15.60
N LYS A 47 3.27 9.58 15.25
CA LYS A 47 3.67 10.41 14.11
C LYS A 47 3.65 9.61 12.82
N SER A 48 4.16 8.38 12.83
CA SER A 48 4.29 7.52 11.65
C SER A 48 4.97 8.24 10.48
N PRO A 49 6.24 8.67 10.61
CA PRO A 49 6.95 9.35 9.54
C PRO A 49 7.12 8.44 8.32
N ILE A 50 6.78 8.94 7.12
CA ILE A 50 6.76 8.11 5.89
C ILE A 50 7.74 8.61 4.82
N GLN A 51 7.81 9.93 4.59
CA GLN A 51 8.70 10.59 3.62
C GLN A 51 9.38 11.81 4.23
N MET A 52 10.51 12.22 3.65
CA MET A 52 11.19 13.44 4.06
C MET A 52 12.04 14.07 2.96
N VAL A 53 12.26 15.37 3.08
CA VAL A 53 13.23 16.13 2.28
C VAL A 53 14.14 16.97 3.16
N ILE A 54 15.33 17.30 2.67
CA ILE A 54 16.30 18.15 3.35
C ILE A 54 16.57 19.40 2.53
N SER A 55 16.65 20.55 3.21
CA SER A 55 17.04 21.82 2.56
C SER A 55 18.46 21.74 1.96
N LYS A 56 18.75 22.52 0.92
CA LYS A 56 20.05 22.60 0.22
C LYS A 56 21.23 22.90 1.15
N LYS A 57 20.99 23.65 2.23
CA LYS A 57 22.00 23.95 3.27
C LYS A 57 22.18 22.83 4.30
N GLY A 58 21.36 21.79 4.24
CA GLY A 58 21.37 20.64 5.15
C GLY A 58 20.94 20.95 6.58
N ARG A 59 20.32 22.11 6.84
CA ARG A 59 20.02 22.63 8.20
C ARG A 59 18.66 22.20 8.73
N ARG A 60 17.72 21.90 7.84
CA ARG A 60 16.35 21.52 8.15
C ARG A 60 15.95 20.29 7.35
N LEU A 61 15.39 19.31 8.04
CA LEU A 61 14.59 18.22 7.47
C LEU A 61 13.11 18.60 7.59
N TYR A 62 12.33 18.20 6.59
CA TYR A 62 10.88 18.31 6.56
C TYR A 62 10.32 16.91 6.42
N VAL A 63 9.56 16.47 7.41
CA VAL A 63 9.19 15.07 7.63
C VAL A 63 7.68 14.96 7.62
N VAL A 64 7.15 14.14 6.72
CA VAL A 64 5.72 13.90 6.60
C VAL A 64 5.32 12.85 7.63
N CYS A 65 4.43 13.22 8.54
CA CYS A 65 3.89 12.35 9.58
C CYS A 65 2.46 11.97 9.23
N GLU A 66 2.28 10.72 8.82
CA GLU A 66 1.06 10.23 8.18
C GLU A 66 -0.13 10.17 9.14
N ASN A 67 0.11 9.71 10.37
CA ASN A 67 -0.97 9.32 11.28
C ASN A 67 -1.64 10.54 11.94
N ASN A 68 -0.85 11.57 12.30
CA ASN A 68 -1.36 12.79 12.92
C ASN A 68 -1.49 13.98 11.95
N ASN A 69 -1.34 13.77 10.63
CA ASN A 69 -1.60 14.75 9.57
C ASN A 69 -0.76 16.04 9.67
N VAL A 70 0.55 15.91 9.93
CA VAL A 70 1.45 17.08 10.01
C VAL A 70 2.71 16.90 9.17
N LEU A 71 3.28 18.03 8.74
CA LEU A 71 4.67 18.12 8.34
C LEU A 71 5.50 18.67 9.51
N GLN A 72 6.43 17.88 10.02
CA GLN A 72 7.37 18.34 11.05
C GLN A 72 8.63 18.94 10.42
N VAL A 73 9.15 19.99 11.05
CA VAL A 73 10.43 20.61 10.69
C VAL A 73 11.45 20.29 11.77
N VAL A 74 12.59 19.71 11.38
CA VAL A 74 13.64 19.26 12.30
C VAL A 74 14.94 20.00 12.02
N ASP A 75 15.54 20.58 13.05
CA ASP A 75 16.89 21.15 12.98
C ASP A 75 17.93 20.01 13.05
N THR A 76 18.72 19.85 11.99
CA THR A 76 19.67 18.73 11.85
C THR A 76 20.89 18.87 12.77
N LYS A 77 21.26 20.10 13.13
CA LYS A 77 22.40 20.35 14.04
C LYS A 77 22.00 20.09 15.48
N ARG A 78 20.84 20.60 15.89
CA ARG A 78 20.30 20.44 17.24
C ARG A 78 19.65 19.07 17.46
N LYS A 79 19.30 18.37 16.37
CA LYS A 79 18.58 17.08 16.37
C LYS A 79 17.25 17.18 17.13
N LYS A 80 16.46 18.22 16.83
CA LYS A 80 15.18 18.48 17.49
C LYS A 80 14.13 18.97 16.49
N VAL A 81 12.89 18.57 16.72
CA VAL A 81 11.72 19.18 16.08
C VAL A 81 11.64 20.65 16.50
N ILE A 82 11.44 21.56 15.55
CA ILE A 82 11.35 23.00 15.76
C ILE A 82 10.01 23.60 15.32
N ALA A 83 9.20 22.86 14.54
CA ALA A 83 7.85 23.23 14.17
C ALA A 83 7.04 21.99 13.75
N GLU A 84 5.72 22.08 13.91
CA GLU A 84 4.74 21.17 13.30
C GLU A 84 3.75 22.01 12.48
N ILE A 85 3.48 21.59 11.25
CA ILE A 85 2.62 22.32 10.31
C ILE A 85 1.46 21.40 9.94
N PRO A 86 0.20 21.73 10.28
CA PRO A 86 -0.95 20.95 9.86
C PRO A 86 -1.08 20.87 8.34
N VAL A 87 -1.35 19.67 7.83
CA VAL A 87 -1.63 19.40 6.41
C VAL A 87 -2.95 18.62 6.28
N GLY A 88 -3.27 18.12 5.10
CA GLY A 88 -4.47 17.30 4.89
C GLY A 88 -4.33 15.87 5.44
N ARG A 89 -5.39 15.09 5.29
CA ARG A 89 -5.49 13.72 5.83
C ARG A 89 -4.61 12.72 5.08
N ARG A 90 -3.92 11.86 5.85
CA ARG A 90 -2.99 10.82 5.38
C ARG A 90 -1.96 11.38 4.40
N PRO A 91 -1.13 12.36 4.83
CA PRO A 91 -0.13 12.93 3.95
C PRO A 91 0.94 11.90 3.61
N TYR A 92 1.48 11.96 2.38
CA TYR A 92 2.45 10.99 1.89
C TYR A 92 3.74 11.67 1.39
N GLY A 93 3.71 12.27 0.21
CA GLY A 93 4.89 12.79 -0.49
C GLY A 93 5.20 14.22 -0.10
N VAL A 94 6.46 14.63 -0.24
CA VAL A 94 6.89 16.01 -0.03
C VAL A 94 7.98 16.42 -1.02
N ALA A 95 7.86 17.60 -1.62
CA ALA A 95 8.89 18.17 -2.50
C ALA A 95 9.03 19.68 -2.34
N PHE A 96 10.21 20.20 -2.67
CA PHE A 96 10.49 21.64 -2.72
C PHE A 96 10.15 22.23 -4.10
N SER A 97 9.84 23.54 -4.12
CA SER A 97 10.09 24.36 -5.30
C SER A 97 11.60 24.45 -5.58
N PRO A 98 12.06 24.70 -6.83
CA PRO A 98 13.49 24.74 -7.15
C PRO A 98 14.30 25.75 -6.34
N ASP A 99 13.67 26.84 -5.89
CA ASP A 99 14.25 27.88 -5.03
C ASP A 99 14.14 27.59 -3.53
N GLU A 100 13.47 26.49 -3.13
CA GLU A 100 13.11 26.12 -1.77
C GLU A 100 12.25 27.13 -1.01
N HIS A 101 11.60 28.09 -1.67
CA HIS A 101 10.67 29.00 -1.00
C HIS A 101 9.39 28.30 -0.55
N TYR A 102 8.97 27.27 -1.29
CA TYR A 102 7.77 26.49 -0.99
C TYR A 102 8.06 25.00 -0.87
N LEU A 103 7.26 24.35 -0.02
CA LEU A 103 7.10 22.91 0.06
C LEU A 103 5.70 22.52 -0.39
N TYR A 104 5.58 21.36 -1.00
CA TYR A 104 4.33 20.77 -1.45
C TYR A 104 4.18 19.39 -0.80
N VAL A 105 3.06 19.15 -0.12
CA VAL A 105 2.76 17.89 0.56
C VAL A 105 1.49 17.29 -0.02
N SER A 106 1.52 16.06 -0.53
CA SER A 106 0.31 15.36 -1.00
C SER A 106 -0.50 14.80 0.16
N ASN A 107 -1.83 14.93 0.06
CA ASN A 107 -2.79 14.48 1.07
C ASN A 107 -3.73 13.43 0.47
N ARG A 108 -3.49 12.16 0.77
CA ARG A 108 -4.11 11.01 0.08
C ARG A 108 -5.63 10.98 0.19
N TRP A 109 -6.14 11.16 1.40
CA TRP A 109 -7.59 11.05 1.68
C TRP A 109 -8.37 12.33 1.40
N ASP A 110 -7.68 13.42 1.07
CA ASP A 110 -8.30 14.70 0.72
C ASP A 110 -8.19 15.03 -0.77
N ASP A 111 -7.46 14.24 -1.56
CA ASP A 111 -7.20 14.48 -2.98
C ASP A 111 -6.67 15.91 -3.24
N THR A 112 -5.77 16.37 -2.37
CA THR A 112 -5.20 17.72 -2.41
C THR A 112 -3.70 17.74 -2.13
N ILE A 113 -3.09 18.90 -2.37
CA ILE A 113 -1.70 19.21 -2.05
C ILE A 113 -1.65 20.46 -1.17
N THR A 114 -0.96 20.38 -0.04
CA THR A 114 -0.72 21.54 0.83
C THR A 114 0.58 22.24 0.43
N MET A 115 0.49 23.53 0.09
CA MET A 115 1.63 24.39 -0.22
C MET A 115 2.02 25.20 1.02
N ILE A 116 3.29 25.12 1.42
CA ILE A 116 3.82 25.67 2.68
C ILE A 116 5.00 26.60 2.37
N ASP A 117 5.02 27.79 2.96
CA ASP A 117 6.15 28.72 2.87
C ASP A 117 7.26 28.29 3.86
N THR A 118 8.48 28.06 3.36
CA THR A 118 9.57 27.47 4.15
C THR A 118 10.25 28.46 5.11
N LYS A 119 10.00 29.76 4.92
CA LYS A 119 10.55 30.83 5.77
C LYS A 119 9.68 31.04 6.99
N THR A 120 8.37 31.18 6.78
CA THR A 120 7.36 31.44 7.79
C THR A 120 6.82 30.16 8.44
N LEU A 121 7.01 29.01 7.78
CA LEU A 121 6.50 27.70 8.20
C LEU A 121 4.97 27.68 8.34
N LYS A 122 4.29 28.32 7.39
CA LYS A 122 2.83 28.41 7.34
C LYS A 122 2.29 27.86 6.04
N THR A 123 1.11 27.23 6.12
CA THR A 123 0.32 26.85 4.96
C THR A 123 -0.13 28.10 4.21
N VAL A 124 0.15 28.12 2.91
CA VAL A 124 -0.19 29.23 2.00
C VAL A 124 -1.44 28.90 1.19
N ARG A 125 -1.58 27.63 0.76
CA ARG A 125 -2.65 27.19 -0.13
C ARG A 125 -2.88 25.68 -0.04
N THR A 126 -4.14 25.28 -0.25
CA THR A 126 -4.50 23.89 -0.61
C THR A 126 -4.84 23.85 -2.09
N ILE A 127 -4.21 22.96 -2.83
CA ILE A 127 -4.33 22.82 -4.29
C ILE A 127 -5.06 21.50 -4.57
N PRO A 128 -6.20 21.50 -5.28
CA PRO A 128 -6.84 20.27 -5.73
C PRO A 128 -5.94 19.49 -6.69
N CYS A 129 -5.91 18.16 -6.59
CA CYS A 129 -5.19 17.30 -7.51
C CYS A 129 -6.02 16.07 -7.91
N GLY A 130 -5.40 15.12 -8.60
CA GLY A 130 -6.02 13.83 -8.87
C GLY A 130 -6.18 13.00 -7.58
N PRO A 131 -6.95 11.91 -7.66
CA PRO A 131 -7.32 11.10 -6.50
C PRO A 131 -6.13 10.31 -5.94
N ASP A 132 -6.07 10.21 -4.62
CA ASP A 132 -5.03 9.47 -3.87
C ASP A 132 -3.58 9.86 -4.23
N PRO A 133 -3.23 11.16 -4.09
CA PRO A 133 -1.92 11.65 -4.49
C PRO A 133 -0.80 11.07 -3.62
N HIS A 134 0.18 10.40 -4.23
CA HIS A 134 1.35 9.82 -3.59
C HIS A 134 2.61 10.67 -3.86
N GLY A 135 3.63 10.12 -4.52
CA GLY A 135 4.87 10.81 -4.86
C GLY A 135 4.61 12.03 -5.74
N LEU A 136 5.38 13.09 -5.50
CA LEU A 136 5.28 14.33 -6.26
C LEU A 136 6.65 14.95 -6.50
N VAL A 137 6.84 15.56 -7.66
CA VAL A 137 8.08 16.29 -7.99
C VAL A 137 7.80 17.53 -8.82
N MET A 138 8.55 18.59 -8.56
CA MET A 138 8.51 19.82 -9.36
C MET A 138 9.50 19.72 -10.52
N ASP A 139 9.15 20.22 -11.70
CA ASP A 139 10.14 20.43 -12.75
C ASP A 139 11.24 21.42 -12.31
N LYS A 140 12.35 21.45 -13.05
CA LYS A 140 13.48 22.34 -12.74
C LYS A 140 13.12 23.82 -12.83
N GLN A 141 12.12 24.18 -13.63
CA GLN A 141 11.70 25.55 -13.87
C GLN A 141 10.78 26.06 -12.76
N GLY A 142 10.15 25.17 -11.99
CA GLY A 142 9.16 25.52 -10.97
C GLY A 142 7.77 25.81 -11.56
N GLU A 143 7.50 25.35 -12.78
CA GLU A 143 6.27 25.66 -13.52
C GLU A 143 5.21 24.57 -13.41
N VAL A 144 5.64 23.30 -13.33
CA VAL A 144 4.75 22.14 -13.31
C VAL A 144 5.12 21.20 -12.17
N LEU A 145 4.11 20.86 -11.37
CA LEU A 145 4.18 19.80 -10.38
C LEU A 145 3.59 18.51 -10.98
N TYR A 146 4.36 17.43 -10.94
CA TYR A 146 3.96 16.09 -11.37
C TYR A 146 3.56 15.30 -10.13
N VAL A 147 2.38 14.69 -10.15
CA VAL A 147 1.78 14.04 -8.98
C VAL A 147 1.27 12.67 -9.38
N ALA A 148 1.83 11.61 -8.80
CA ALA A 148 1.33 10.25 -8.96
C ALA A 148 -0.02 10.13 -8.25
N CYS A 149 -1.07 9.75 -8.98
CA CYS A 149 -2.43 9.58 -8.47
C CYS A 149 -2.73 8.08 -8.46
N LEU A 150 -2.57 7.46 -7.29
CA LEU A 150 -2.55 6.00 -7.16
C LEU A 150 -3.87 5.36 -7.59
N TYR A 151 -4.99 6.00 -7.24
CA TYR A 151 -6.32 5.44 -7.43
C TYR A 151 -6.74 5.34 -8.91
N ASP A 152 -6.42 6.34 -9.75
CA ASP A 152 -6.90 6.39 -11.13
C ASP A 152 -5.86 5.97 -12.19
N ASN A 153 -4.63 5.61 -11.78
CA ASN A 153 -3.55 5.18 -12.68
C ASN A 153 -3.05 6.29 -13.63
N TYR A 154 -2.95 7.53 -13.12
CA TYR A 154 -2.42 8.67 -13.85
C TYR A 154 -1.37 9.46 -13.06
N VAL A 155 -0.58 10.24 -13.80
CA VAL A 155 0.18 11.37 -13.27
C VAL A 155 -0.54 12.66 -13.63
N SER A 156 -0.95 13.42 -12.61
CA SER A 156 -1.54 14.75 -12.75
C SER A 156 -0.43 15.80 -12.88
N LEU A 157 -0.51 16.65 -13.91
CA LEU A 157 0.38 17.79 -14.11
C LEU A 157 -0.36 19.05 -13.68
N ILE A 158 0.13 19.72 -12.66
CA ILE A 158 -0.48 20.92 -12.09
C ILE A 158 0.38 22.13 -12.43
N SER A 159 -0.21 23.17 -13.02
CA SER A 159 0.50 24.42 -13.26
C SER A 159 0.67 25.22 -11.97
N MET A 160 1.90 25.60 -11.62
CA MET A 160 2.17 26.44 -10.45
C MET A 160 1.82 27.91 -10.66
N ARG A 161 1.49 28.32 -11.89
CA ARG A 161 0.97 29.66 -12.18
C ARG A 161 -0.52 29.79 -11.85
N THR A 162 -1.31 28.75 -12.16
CA THR A 162 -2.78 28.78 -12.04
C THR A 162 -3.32 27.90 -10.93
N PHE A 163 -2.50 27.01 -10.36
CA PHE A 163 -2.87 25.97 -9.39
C PHE A 163 -3.99 25.05 -9.90
N LYS A 164 -4.00 24.78 -11.20
CA LYS A 164 -4.96 23.88 -11.86
C LYS A 164 -4.22 22.76 -12.56
N GLU A 165 -4.86 21.59 -12.59
CA GLU A 165 -4.45 20.49 -13.44
C GLU A 165 -4.52 20.93 -14.91
N ILE A 166 -3.43 20.74 -15.64
CA ILE A 166 -3.30 21.08 -17.06
C ILE A 166 -3.24 19.85 -17.96
N LYS A 167 -2.93 18.68 -17.40
CA LYS A 167 -2.84 17.42 -18.15
C LYS A 167 -2.86 16.22 -17.20
N ARG A 168 -3.42 15.10 -17.67
CA ARG A 168 -3.23 13.77 -17.09
C ARG A 168 -2.47 12.88 -18.06
N LEU A 169 -1.52 12.10 -17.55
CA LEU A 169 -0.73 11.14 -18.32
C LEU A 169 -0.97 9.75 -17.73
N SER A 170 -1.43 8.81 -18.55
CA SER A 170 -1.65 7.42 -18.10
C SER A 170 -0.33 6.77 -17.71
N THR A 171 -0.36 5.96 -16.66
CA THR A 171 0.76 5.17 -16.15
C THR A 171 0.41 3.67 -16.16
N GLY A 172 1.19 2.85 -15.46
CA GLY A 172 0.80 1.50 -15.07
C GLY A 172 -0.13 1.51 -13.85
N ASN A 173 -0.34 0.34 -13.26
CA ASN A 173 -1.22 0.14 -12.12
C ASN A 173 -0.64 0.70 -10.80
N GLN A 174 -1.39 1.60 -10.15
CA GLN A 174 -1.06 2.26 -8.90
C GLN A 174 0.27 3.05 -8.92
N PRO A 175 0.36 4.18 -9.67
CA PRO A 175 1.57 5.00 -9.67
C PRO A 175 1.90 5.48 -8.26
N PHE A 176 3.16 5.31 -7.85
CA PHE A 176 3.56 5.40 -6.45
C PHE A 176 4.59 6.52 -6.20
N GLU A 177 5.84 6.32 -6.62
CA GLU A 177 6.92 7.29 -6.41
C GLU A 177 7.29 8.00 -7.72
N VAL A 178 7.76 9.25 -7.61
CA VAL A 178 8.10 10.09 -8.76
C VAL A 178 9.50 10.69 -8.57
N ALA A 179 10.41 10.49 -9.54
CA ALA A 179 11.73 11.12 -9.52
C ALA A 179 12.02 11.90 -10.79
N LEU A 180 12.62 13.08 -10.63
CA LEU A 180 13.12 13.90 -11.73
C LEU A 180 14.58 13.55 -12.04
N SER A 181 14.92 13.43 -13.32
CA SER A 181 16.30 13.23 -13.76
C SER A 181 17.20 14.41 -13.33
N PRO A 182 18.49 14.19 -13.05
CA PRO A 182 19.40 15.27 -12.65
C PRO A 182 19.51 16.40 -13.67
N ASP A 183 19.28 16.13 -14.96
CA ASP A 183 19.25 17.13 -16.03
C ASP A 183 17.87 17.80 -16.20
N GLY A 184 16.82 17.25 -15.60
CA GLY A 184 15.44 17.73 -15.63
C GLY A 184 14.67 17.38 -16.89
N ARG A 185 15.19 16.51 -17.76
CA ARG A 185 14.54 16.12 -19.03
C ARG A 185 13.45 15.08 -18.85
N TYR A 186 13.58 14.21 -17.86
CA TYR A 186 12.66 13.09 -17.66
C TYR A 186 12.14 13.05 -16.23
N VAL A 187 10.88 12.68 -16.10
CA VAL A 187 10.26 12.24 -14.85
C VAL A 187 10.02 10.73 -14.97
N TYR A 188 10.47 9.98 -13.97
CA TYR A 188 10.25 8.54 -13.86
C TYR A 188 9.22 8.28 -12.78
N VAL A 189 8.31 7.34 -13.04
CA VAL A 189 7.21 6.99 -12.15
C VAL A 189 7.19 5.48 -11.98
N SER A 190 7.31 5.00 -10.75
CA SER A 190 7.09 3.59 -10.43
C SER A 190 5.59 3.33 -10.28
N ASN A 191 5.18 2.10 -10.57
CA ASN A 191 3.82 1.65 -10.44
C ASN A 191 3.81 0.46 -9.48
N GLN A 192 3.06 0.60 -8.39
CA GLN A 192 3.15 -0.28 -7.22
C GLN A 192 2.67 -1.69 -7.51
N LEU A 193 1.73 -1.90 -8.44
CA LEU A 193 1.15 -3.23 -8.70
C LEU A 193 1.33 -3.66 -10.16
N THR A 194 1.20 -4.97 -10.40
CA THR A 194 1.24 -5.53 -11.75
C THR A 194 0.16 -4.92 -12.66
N ASN A 195 0.50 -4.77 -13.94
CA ASN A 195 -0.48 -4.48 -14.98
C ASN A 195 -1.37 -5.72 -15.24
N PRO A 196 -2.52 -5.54 -15.92
CA PRO A 196 -3.33 -6.66 -16.39
C PRO A 196 -2.51 -7.62 -17.25
N VAL A 197 -2.50 -8.89 -16.84
CA VAL A 197 -1.84 -9.99 -17.55
C VAL A 197 -2.83 -11.14 -17.78
N PRO A 198 -2.63 -11.99 -18.80
CA PRO A 198 -3.43 -13.19 -18.95
C PRO A 198 -3.43 -14.03 -17.68
N PHE A 199 -4.57 -14.66 -17.37
CA PHE A 199 -4.74 -15.49 -16.19
C PHE A 199 -3.59 -16.50 -16.04
N ARG A 200 -3.04 -16.61 -14.83
CA ARG A 200 -1.94 -17.52 -14.46
C ARG A 200 -0.64 -17.32 -15.27
N THR A 201 -0.36 -16.08 -15.70
CA THR A 201 0.95 -15.70 -16.27
C THR A 201 1.74 -14.81 -15.32
N ALA A 202 3.05 -14.65 -15.59
CA ALA A 202 3.94 -13.96 -14.68
C ALA A 202 3.54 -12.48 -14.56
N PRO A 203 3.53 -11.89 -13.34
CA PRO A 203 3.20 -10.48 -13.17
C PRO A 203 4.23 -9.58 -13.89
N ILE A 204 3.75 -8.44 -14.35
CA ILE A 204 4.56 -7.44 -15.07
C ILE A 204 4.17 -6.05 -14.57
N THR A 205 5.06 -5.43 -13.80
CA THR A 205 4.96 -4.00 -13.47
C THR A 205 5.66 -3.14 -14.52
N GLU A 206 5.54 -1.82 -14.41
CA GLU A 206 6.29 -0.90 -15.27
C GLU A 206 6.85 0.32 -14.53
N VAL A 207 7.86 0.94 -15.12
CA VAL A 207 8.28 2.32 -14.85
C VAL A 207 7.86 3.20 -16.02
N THR A 208 7.02 4.19 -15.76
CA THR A 208 6.57 5.16 -16.78
C THR A 208 7.59 6.30 -16.90
N ILE A 209 8.00 6.66 -18.11
CA ILE A 209 8.99 7.74 -18.38
C ILE A 209 8.30 8.88 -19.12
N ILE A 210 8.33 10.07 -18.54
CA ILE A 210 7.67 11.28 -19.04
C ILE A 210 8.74 12.30 -19.46
N ASP A 211 8.65 12.82 -20.69
CA ASP A 211 9.45 13.95 -21.14
C ASP A 211 8.87 15.25 -20.59
N THR A 212 9.66 16.01 -19.83
CA THR A 212 9.19 17.21 -19.12
C THR A 212 8.86 18.37 -20.06
N ARG A 213 9.58 18.48 -21.18
CA ARG A 213 9.37 19.55 -22.17
C ARG A 213 8.11 19.32 -22.98
N LYS A 214 7.95 18.08 -23.47
CA LYS A 214 6.80 17.68 -24.30
C LYS A 214 5.56 17.36 -23.45
N LYS A 215 5.75 17.05 -22.16
CA LYS A 215 4.71 16.63 -21.22
C LYS A 215 3.94 15.41 -21.76
N ILE A 216 4.67 14.41 -22.25
CA ILE A 216 4.12 13.16 -22.78
C ILE A 216 4.89 11.97 -22.20
N VAL A 217 4.24 10.83 -22.12
CA VAL A 217 4.90 9.54 -21.88
C VAL A 217 5.72 9.20 -23.12
N VAL A 218 7.03 9.00 -22.97
CA VAL A 218 7.96 8.68 -24.06
C VAL A 218 8.42 7.22 -24.05
N ASP A 219 8.33 6.55 -22.91
CA ASP A 219 8.70 5.16 -22.74
C ASP A 219 7.95 4.55 -21.53
N ARG A 220 7.78 3.23 -21.55
CA ARG A 220 7.24 2.42 -20.45
C ARG A 220 8.14 1.21 -20.30
N ARG A 221 8.91 1.16 -19.21
CA ARG A 221 9.85 0.08 -18.99
C ARG A 221 9.20 -1.06 -18.23
N MET A 222 8.95 -2.16 -18.91
CA MET A 222 8.39 -3.36 -18.28
C MET A 222 9.40 -4.01 -17.33
N LEU A 223 8.93 -4.42 -16.15
CA LEU A 223 9.66 -5.20 -15.16
C LEU A 223 8.99 -6.56 -15.03
N PHE A 224 9.57 -7.57 -15.68
CA PHE A 224 8.99 -8.91 -15.75
C PHE A 224 9.13 -9.67 -14.43
N SER A 225 8.15 -10.51 -14.12
CA SER A 225 8.09 -11.32 -12.89
C SER A 225 8.29 -10.48 -11.62
N THR A 226 7.73 -9.27 -11.66
CA THR A 226 7.74 -8.28 -10.60
C THR A 226 6.30 -7.88 -10.37
N ASP A 227 5.91 -7.81 -9.10
CA ASP A 227 4.55 -7.44 -8.73
C ASP A 227 4.52 -6.09 -8.01
N ILE A 228 5.49 -5.85 -7.13
CA ILE A 228 5.61 -4.56 -6.46
C ILE A 228 6.85 -3.79 -6.92
N ALA A 229 6.64 -2.52 -7.29
CA ALA A 229 7.71 -1.56 -7.55
C ALA A 229 7.43 -0.23 -6.83
N GLN A 230 8.22 0.09 -5.81
CA GLN A 230 7.99 1.24 -4.92
C GLN A 230 8.97 2.38 -5.20
N GLY A 231 9.81 2.75 -4.23
CA GLY A 231 10.68 3.91 -4.35
C GLY A 231 11.69 3.77 -5.48
N LEU A 232 11.93 4.89 -6.16
CA LEU A 232 12.90 4.98 -7.24
C LEU A 232 13.77 6.23 -7.11
N SER A 233 15.00 6.16 -7.61
CA SER A 233 15.89 7.33 -7.70
C SER A 233 16.80 7.22 -8.91
N CYS A 234 17.10 8.37 -9.50
CA CYS A 234 18.14 8.48 -10.52
C CYS A 234 19.53 8.47 -9.85
N THR A 235 20.52 7.89 -10.53
CA THR A 235 21.92 8.11 -10.17
C THR A 235 22.30 9.59 -10.37
N PRO A 236 23.23 10.15 -9.58
CA PRO A 236 23.61 11.57 -9.71
C PRO A 236 24.14 11.96 -11.09
N ASP A 237 24.78 11.02 -11.81
CA ASP A 237 25.25 11.20 -13.18
C ASP A 237 24.12 11.14 -14.24
N GLY A 238 22.90 10.78 -13.83
CA GLY A 238 21.73 10.66 -14.70
C GLY A 238 21.78 9.50 -15.69
N LYS A 239 22.67 8.52 -15.51
CA LYS A 239 22.83 7.38 -16.42
C LYS A 239 21.90 6.21 -16.10
N PHE A 240 21.53 6.04 -14.84
CA PHE A 240 20.67 4.95 -14.40
C PHE A 240 19.53 5.43 -13.50
N VAL A 241 18.49 4.62 -13.43
CA VAL A 241 17.40 4.73 -12.46
C VAL A 241 17.30 3.41 -11.71
N PHE A 242 17.33 3.46 -10.39
CA PHE A 242 17.19 2.29 -9.54
C PHE A 242 15.78 2.31 -8.95
N VAL A 243 15.13 1.13 -8.91
CA VAL A 243 13.76 0.96 -8.40
C VAL A 243 13.75 -0.21 -7.43
N ALA A 244 13.17 -0.01 -6.25
CA ALA A 244 12.97 -1.07 -5.26
C ALA A 244 11.82 -1.98 -5.72
N LEU A 245 12.03 -3.30 -5.66
CA LEU A 245 11.05 -4.26 -6.17
C LEU A 245 10.85 -5.48 -5.30
N GLU A 246 9.70 -6.12 -5.50
CA GLU A 246 9.31 -7.40 -4.96
C GLU A 246 8.93 -8.35 -6.10
N SER A 247 9.50 -9.54 -6.07
CA SER A 247 9.36 -10.58 -7.08
C SER A 247 8.72 -11.82 -6.47
N PRO A 248 7.40 -12.01 -6.65
CA PRO A 248 6.68 -13.14 -6.11
C PRO A 248 6.92 -14.40 -6.94
N LYS A 249 6.55 -15.54 -6.37
CA LYS A 249 6.55 -16.85 -7.02
C LYS A 249 5.16 -17.47 -6.92
N ASN A 250 4.15 -16.65 -7.21
CA ASN A 250 2.72 -16.97 -7.11
C ASN A 250 2.24 -18.06 -8.09
N LEU A 251 3.02 -18.34 -9.14
CA LEU A 251 2.66 -19.32 -10.16
C LEU A 251 3.09 -20.76 -9.87
N ILE A 252 3.94 -20.97 -8.86
CA ILE A 252 4.42 -22.30 -8.49
C ILE A 252 3.76 -22.74 -7.17
N PRO A 253 3.43 -24.04 -7.01
CA PRO A 253 2.93 -24.53 -5.76
C PRO A 253 3.92 -24.33 -4.61
N GLU A 254 3.42 -23.95 -3.45
CA GLU A 254 4.21 -23.76 -2.23
C GLU A 254 4.59 -25.10 -1.58
N THR A 255 5.47 -25.85 -2.25
CA THR A 255 6.00 -27.14 -1.79
C THR A 255 7.13 -26.98 -0.77
N GLN A 256 7.76 -25.80 -0.72
CA GLN A 256 8.85 -25.46 0.19
C GLN A 256 8.90 -23.95 0.45
N ILE A 257 9.79 -23.50 1.34
CA ILE A 257 10.01 -22.07 1.62
C ILE A 257 11.48 -21.62 1.45
N TYR A 258 12.41 -22.56 1.22
CA TYR A 258 13.82 -22.27 0.99
C TYR A 258 14.04 -21.53 -0.34
N GLN A 259 15.15 -20.80 -0.44
CA GLN A 259 15.56 -20.11 -1.69
C GLN A 259 14.53 -19.09 -2.22
N GLY A 260 13.81 -18.44 -1.31
CA GLY A 260 12.93 -17.34 -1.66
C GLY A 260 11.59 -17.82 -2.20
N TRP A 261 11.16 -19.05 -1.92
CA TRP A 261 10.07 -19.72 -2.64
C TRP A 261 8.74 -18.96 -2.67
N MET A 262 8.47 -18.07 -1.71
CA MET A 262 7.31 -17.17 -1.77
C MET A 262 7.60 -15.90 -2.57
N VAL A 263 8.67 -15.22 -2.18
CA VAL A 263 9.01 -13.88 -2.65
C VAL A 263 10.50 -13.62 -2.49
N THR A 264 11.04 -12.79 -3.37
CA THR A 264 12.41 -12.26 -3.30
C THR A 264 12.37 -10.76 -3.56
N TYR A 265 13.31 -10.03 -2.98
CA TYR A 265 13.38 -8.58 -2.98
C TYR A 265 14.67 -8.11 -3.63
N GLY A 266 14.59 -6.99 -4.32
CA GLY A 266 15.69 -6.56 -5.16
C GLY A 266 15.56 -5.15 -5.70
N LEU A 267 16.30 -4.95 -6.78
CA LEU A 267 16.37 -3.72 -7.51
C LEU A 267 16.20 -3.99 -9.00
N ALA A 268 15.47 -3.10 -9.67
CA ALA A 268 15.60 -2.91 -11.10
C ALA A 268 16.60 -1.77 -11.35
N ILE A 269 17.58 -2.02 -12.20
CA ILE A 269 18.57 -1.06 -12.67
C ILE A 269 18.27 -0.78 -14.14
N LEU A 270 17.71 0.40 -14.39
CA LEU A 270 17.29 0.83 -15.72
C LEU A 270 18.34 1.80 -16.25
N GLU A 271 18.77 1.63 -17.49
CA GLU A 271 19.39 2.73 -18.24
C GLU A 271 18.37 3.86 -18.39
N ALA A 272 18.79 5.07 -18.01
CA ALA A 272 17.93 6.25 -17.93
C ALA A 272 17.43 6.74 -19.31
N LYS A 273 18.14 6.41 -20.40
CA LYS A 273 17.68 6.75 -21.74
C LYS A 273 16.36 6.02 -22.06
N PRO A 274 15.42 6.66 -22.79
CA PRO A 274 14.25 5.97 -23.33
C PRO A 274 14.68 4.73 -24.13
N ARG A 275 13.96 3.62 -23.95
CA ARG A 275 14.24 2.31 -24.56
C ARG A 275 15.62 1.72 -24.21
N GLY A 276 16.22 2.17 -23.11
CA GLY A 276 17.42 1.56 -22.56
C GLY A 276 17.19 0.14 -22.03
N ARG A 277 18.28 -0.54 -21.65
CA ARG A 277 18.22 -1.88 -21.04
C ARG A 277 17.83 -1.82 -19.56
N THR A 278 17.39 -2.96 -19.04
CA THR A 278 17.07 -3.16 -17.63
C THR A 278 17.74 -4.43 -17.13
N ALA A 279 18.30 -4.38 -15.93
CA ALA A 279 18.77 -5.54 -15.19
C ALA A 279 18.07 -5.63 -13.84
N LEU A 280 17.86 -6.84 -13.33
CA LEU A 280 17.36 -7.07 -11.98
C LEU A 280 18.47 -7.69 -11.13
N LEU A 281 18.60 -7.25 -9.88
CA LEU A 281 19.57 -7.76 -8.91
C LEU A 281 18.90 -7.89 -7.54
N LEU A 282 19.12 -9.00 -6.83
CA LEU A 282 18.46 -9.27 -5.54
C LEU A 282 19.18 -8.64 -4.35
N LEU A 283 18.45 -8.03 -3.42
CA LEU A 283 18.98 -7.61 -2.13
C LEU A 283 19.13 -8.78 -1.17
N ASP A 284 18.48 -9.90 -1.43
CA ASP A 284 18.44 -11.06 -0.55
C ASP A 284 19.77 -11.83 -0.49
N GLN A 285 19.86 -12.67 0.53
CA GLN A 285 20.90 -13.68 0.71
C GLN A 285 20.24 -15.06 0.78
N MET A 286 21.04 -16.13 0.69
CA MET A 286 20.51 -17.50 0.67
C MET A 286 19.67 -17.85 1.90
N ASP A 287 20.01 -17.28 3.06
CA ASP A 287 19.43 -17.58 4.35
C ASP A 287 18.81 -16.37 5.08
N TYR A 288 18.74 -15.20 4.42
CA TYR A 288 18.15 -13.99 4.98
C TYR A 288 17.59 -13.09 3.89
N TYR A 289 16.32 -12.70 4.03
CA TYR A 289 15.62 -11.86 3.07
C TYR A 289 15.47 -10.43 3.60
N TYR A 290 15.61 -9.45 2.72
CA TYR A 290 15.53 -8.03 3.06
C TYR A 290 14.17 -7.47 2.63
N ALA A 291 13.14 -8.06 3.23
CA ALA A 291 11.75 -7.87 2.86
C ALA A 291 11.28 -6.41 2.89
N ASP A 292 10.35 -6.13 1.97
CA ASP A 292 9.65 -4.88 1.76
C ASP A 292 10.60 -3.68 1.55
N PRO A 293 11.45 -3.70 0.49
CA PRO A 293 12.30 -2.58 0.16
C PRO A 293 11.46 -1.37 -0.27
N PHE A 294 11.64 -0.22 0.40
CA PHE A 294 10.75 0.92 0.25
C PHE A 294 11.38 2.05 -0.58
N GLN A 295 12.52 2.61 -0.16
CA GLN A 295 13.13 3.75 -0.84
C GLN A 295 14.61 3.58 -1.09
N ILE A 296 15.10 4.28 -2.13
CA ILE A 296 16.49 4.29 -2.57
C ILE A 296 16.99 5.73 -2.59
N VAL A 297 18.18 5.98 -2.03
CA VAL A 297 18.88 7.27 -2.15
C VAL A 297 20.36 7.09 -2.44
N PHE A 298 20.95 8.04 -3.16
CA PHE A 298 22.37 8.01 -3.53
C PHE A 298 23.17 9.06 -2.76
N THR A 299 24.44 8.75 -2.47
CA THR A 299 25.40 9.80 -2.11
C THR A 299 25.59 10.77 -3.27
N PRO A 300 25.88 12.06 -3.03
CA PRO A 300 26.06 13.04 -4.10
C PRO A 300 27.16 12.70 -5.10
N ASP A 301 28.18 11.95 -4.68
CA ASP A 301 29.26 11.45 -5.54
C ASP A 301 28.86 10.21 -6.37
N GLY A 302 27.67 9.64 -6.14
CA GLY A 302 27.15 8.47 -6.82
C GLY A 302 27.78 7.15 -6.40
N ARG A 303 28.69 7.14 -5.42
CA ARG A 303 29.43 5.94 -5.01
C ARG A 303 28.54 4.92 -4.30
N TYR A 304 27.69 5.36 -3.39
CA TYR A 304 26.85 4.48 -2.59
C TYR A 304 25.37 4.75 -2.82
N ALA A 305 24.60 3.67 -2.90
CA ALA A 305 23.14 3.70 -2.78
C ALA A 305 22.71 3.09 -1.44
N TYR A 306 21.66 3.63 -0.84
CA TYR A 306 21.06 3.14 0.39
C TYR A 306 19.64 2.70 0.09
N VAL A 307 19.26 1.51 0.51
CA VAL A 307 17.91 0.95 0.32
C VAL A 307 17.31 0.57 1.66
N SER A 308 16.17 1.16 2.02
CA SER A 308 15.45 0.79 3.25
C SER A 308 14.63 -0.47 3.01
N SER A 309 14.70 -1.43 3.94
CA SER A 309 13.89 -2.65 3.96
C SER A 309 13.01 -2.62 5.19
N SER A 310 11.74 -2.28 4.98
CA SER A 310 10.75 -1.95 6.00
C SER A 310 10.47 -3.12 6.95
N ALA A 311 10.43 -4.35 6.46
CA ALA A 311 10.02 -5.49 7.27
C ALA A 311 11.12 -6.07 8.16
N VAL A 312 12.39 -5.66 7.94
CA VAL A 312 13.55 -6.18 8.68
C VAL A 312 14.33 -5.10 9.42
N ASP A 313 13.80 -3.88 9.50
CA ASP A 313 14.38 -2.73 10.19
C ASP A 313 15.84 -2.45 9.80
N ALA A 314 16.11 -2.49 8.49
CA ALA A 314 17.46 -2.36 7.98
C ALA A 314 17.56 -1.42 6.77
N VAL A 315 18.75 -0.84 6.61
CA VAL A 315 19.18 -0.16 5.40
C VAL A 315 20.36 -0.92 4.80
N SER A 316 20.22 -1.28 3.53
CA SER A 316 21.27 -1.93 2.74
C SER A 316 22.11 -0.88 2.03
N VAL A 317 23.43 -0.96 2.19
CA VAL A 317 24.39 -0.06 1.53
C VAL A 317 25.00 -0.78 0.35
N LEU A 318 24.83 -0.22 -0.84
CA LEU A 318 25.26 -0.79 -2.11
C LEU A 318 26.40 0.04 -2.69
N ASP A 319 27.45 -0.62 -3.16
CA ASP A 319 28.51 0.00 -3.93
C ASP A 319 28.10 0.02 -5.41
N VAL A 320 27.87 1.23 -5.95
CA VAL A 320 27.31 1.42 -7.29
C VAL A 320 28.33 1.01 -8.37
N GLU A 321 29.62 1.18 -8.12
CA GLU A 321 30.65 0.74 -9.08
C GLU A 321 30.72 -0.78 -9.15
N LYS A 322 30.58 -1.48 -8.03
CA LYS A 322 30.49 -2.95 -8.04
C LYS A 322 29.24 -3.46 -8.77
N ILE A 323 28.11 -2.75 -8.65
CA ILE A 323 26.91 -3.07 -9.47
C ILE A 323 27.23 -2.91 -10.96
N LYS A 324 27.89 -1.82 -11.35
CA LYS A 324 28.31 -1.58 -12.73
C LYS A 324 29.26 -2.68 -13.22
N GLU A 325 30.20 -3.14 -12.39
CA GLU A 325 31.10 -4.27 -12.72
C GLU A 325 30.32 -5.56 -12.95
N VAL A 326 29.40 -5.92 -12.05
CA VAL A 326 28.54 -7.11 -12.18
C VAL A 326 27.73 -7.08 -13.48
N LEU A 327 27.18 -5.91 -13.82
CA LEU A 327 26.38 -5.70 -15.04
C LEU A 327 27.22 -5.42 -16.29
N GLU A 328 28.55 -5.46 -16.19
CA GLU A 328 29.50 -5.15 -17.27
C GLU A 328 29.17 -3.81 -17.94
N VAL A 329 28.95 -2.75 -17.16
CA VAL A 329 28.60 -1.44 -17.70
C VAL A 329 29.81 -0.84 -18.44
N LYS A 330 29.61 -0.44 -19.69
CA LYS A 330 30.60 0.27 -20.52
C LYS A 330 29.96 1.52 -21.10
N GLU A 331 30.65 2.64 -21.00
CA GLU A 331 30.17 3.95 -21.50
C GLU A 331 28.76 4.36 -20.99
N GLY A 332 28.37 3.85 -19.81
CA GLY A 332 27.07 4.11 -19.19
C GLY A 332 25.94 3.22 -19.71
N GLU A 333 26.26 2.12 -20.40
CA GLU A 333 25.30 1.14 -20.90
C GLU A 333 25.61 -0.26 -20.35
N ILE A 334 24.57 -1.03 -20.05
CA ILE A 334 24.67 -2.43 -19.59
C ILE A 334 25.12 -3.26 -20.79
N THR A 335 26.29 -3.90 -20.72
CA THR A 335 26.78 -4.74 -21.82
C THR A 335 26.73 -6.25 -21.55
N ALA A 336 26.40 -6.67 -20.32
CA ALA A 336 26.16 -8.07 -19.99
C ALA A 336 25.08 -8.70 -20.91
N SER A 337 25.27 -9.96 -21.31
CA SER A 337 24.32 -10.66 -22.19
C SER A 337 22.97 -10.90 -21.53
N ASP A 338 21.90 -11.04 -22.33
CA ASP A 338 20.55 -11.31 -21.80
C ASP A 338 20.48 -12.62 -21.00
N GLU A 339 21.23 -13.65 -21.40
CA GLU A 339 21.34 -14.90 -20.65
C GLU A 339 21.92 -14.65 -19.24
N LYS A 340 22.99 -13.85 -19.17
CA LYS A 340 23.64 -13.49 -17.92
C LYS A 340 22.70 -12.68 -17.02
N LEU A 341 22.01 -11.69 -17.58
CA LEU A 341 21.03 -10.88 -16.84
C LEU A 341 19.87 -11.72 -16.30
N ARG A 342 19.34 -12.67 -17.08
CA ARG A 342 18.29 -13.60 -16.60
C ARG A 342 18.76 -14.45 -15.43
N ARG A 343 20.01 -14.92 -15.45
CA ARG A 343 20.61 -15.68 -14.35
C ARG A 343 20.77 -14.81 -13.10
N TYR A 344 21.20 -13.57 -13.27
CA TYR A 344 21.45 -12.62 -12.17
C TYR A 344 20.18 -12.14 -11.47
N ALA A 345 19.07 -12.03 -12.20
CA ALA A 345 17.77 -11.59 -11.68
C ALA A 345 17.25 -12.42 -10.49
N ARG A 346 17.76 -13.65 -10.30
CA ARG A 346 17.34 -14.59 -9.25
C ARG A 346 18.50 -15.15 -8.42
N HIS A 347 19.69 -14.56 -8.51
CA HIS A 347 20.89 -15.11 -7.88
C HIS A 347 21.09 -14.63 -6.44
N LEU A 348 20.67 -15.43 -5.45
CA LEU A 348 20.70 -15.09 -4.03
C LEU A 348 22.09 -14.84 -3.43
N ALA A 349 23.16 -15.37 -4.02
CA ALA A 349 24.52 -15.13 -3.54
C ALA A 349 25.22 -13.95 -4.22
N LEU A 350 24.56 -13.26 -5.17
CA LEU A 350 25.21 -12.19 -5.93
C LEU A 350 25.28 -10.89 -5.12
N SER A 351 24.37 -10.71 -4.16
CA SER A 351 24.31 -9.53 -3.30
C SER A 351 25.62 -9.31 -2.52
N ASP A 352 26.32 -10.36 -2.13
CA ASP A 352 27.62 -10.28 -1.44
C ASP A 352 28.70 -9.55 -2.26
N GLN A 353 28.53 -9.44 -3.58
CA GLN A 353 29.48 -8.73 -4.43
C GLN A 353 29.32 -7.21 -4.32
N TYR A 354 28.10 -6.69 -4.17
CA TYR A 354 27.83 -5.25 -4.25
C TYR A 354 27.18 -4.66 -3.00
N VAL A 355 26.63 -5.47 -2.09
CA VAL A 355 26.13 -5.00 -0.80
C VAL A 355 27.28 -4.97 0.20
N VAL A 356 27.70 -3.78 0.60
CA VAL A 356 28.87 -3.59 1.47
C VAL A 356 28.51 -3.57 2.96
N LYS A 357 27.26 -3.26 3.30
CA LYS A 357 26.81 -3.19 4.70
C LYS A 357 25.30 -3.32 4.80
N ARG A 358 24.84 -3.85 5.94
CA ARG A 358 23.45 -3.82 6.38
C ARG A 358 23.39 -3.13 7.74
N ILE A 359 22.69 -2.01 7.80
CA ILE A 359 22.67 -1.12 8.97
C ILE A 359 21.30 -1.24 9.61
N ARG A 360 21.25 -1.65 10.88
CA ARG A 360 20.00 -1.67 11.65
C ARG A 360 19.50 -0.24 11.90
N THR A 361 18.19 -0.08 11.87
CA THR A 361 17.51 1.20 12.12
C THR A 361 16.50 1.08 13.26
N GLY A 362 15.65 2.09 13.44
CA GLY A 362 14.41 1.91 14.19
C GLY A 362 13.40 1.09 13.37
N TYR A 363 12.21 0.91 13.93
CA TYR A 363 11.16 0.07 13.38
C TYR A 363 10.55 0.66 12.11
N ASN A 364 10.41 -0.20 11.10
CA ASN A 364 9.78 0.07 9.82
C ASN A 364 10.39 1.29 9.09
N PRO A 365 11.67 1.21 8.66
CA PRO A 365 12.32 2.27 7.90
C PRO A 365 11.62 2.47 6.55
N LYS A 366 11.18 3.70 6.29
CA LYS A 366 10.49 4.12 5.07
C LYS A 366 11.38 5.08 4.28
N GLY A 367 10.96 6.34 4.13
CA GLY A 367 11.66 7.33 3.36
C GLY A 367 13.02 7.71 3.92
N MET A 368 13.93 8.06 3.02
CA MET A 368 15.30 8.44 3.33
C MET A 368 15.71 9.70 2.59
N VAL A 369 16.69 10.42 3.13
CA VAL A 369 17.34 11.52 2.42
C VAL A 369 18.81 11.62 2.79
N VAL A 370 19.66 11.88 1.80
CA VAL A 370 21.09 12.12 2.02
C VAL A 370 21.33 13.62 2.21
N SER A 371 22.14 13.97 3.21
CA SER A 371 22.59 15.34 3.41
C SER A 371 23.32 15.88 2.15
N PRO A 372 23.22 17.18 1.82
CA PRO A 372 23.84 17.75 0.62
C PRO A 372 25.36 17.57 0.53
N ASN A 373 26.05 17.46 1.67
CA ASN A 373 27.49 17.21 1.72
C ASN A 373 27.86 15.71 1.70
N GLY A 374 26.86 14.83 1.54
CA GLY A 374 27.02 13.39 1.47
C GLY A 374 27.39 12.71 2.79
N ARG A 375 27.50 13.43 3.92
CA ARG A 375 28.02 12.87 5.18
C ARG A 375 27.03 11.99 5.93
N PHE A 376 25.75 12.31 5.85
CA PHE A 376 24.71 11.61 6.59
C PHE A 376 23.58 11.16 5.68
N VAL A 377 23.03 9.97 5.98
CA VAL A 377 21.70 9.55 5.52
C VAL A 377 20.75 9.62 6.72
N TYR A 378 19.60 10.25 6.52
CA TYR A 378 18.51 10.30 7.48
C TYR A 378 17.42 9.32 7.04
N VAL A 379 16.92 8.50 7.97
CA VAL A 379 15.96 7.42 7.70
C VAL A 379 14.74 7.58 8.58
N ALA A 380 13.54 7.77 8.01
CA ALA A 380 12.29 7.79 8.77
C ALA A 380 11.96 6.38 9.26
N ASN A 381 11.90 6.20 10.58
CA ASN A 381 11.43 4.95 11.19
C ASN A 381 9.96 5.11 11.53
N ARG A 382 9.08 4.64 10.65
CA ARG A 382 7.62 4.86 10.73
C ARG A 382 7.06 4.38 12.05
N LEU A 383 7.48 3.20 12.52
CA LEU A 383 6.90 2.60 13.73
C LEU A 383 7.62 2.98 15.03
N SER A 384 8.73 3.71 14.94
CA SER A 384 9.47 4.24 16.10
C SER A 384 9.33 5.74 16.30
N ASP A 385 8.57 6.45 15.46
CA ASP A 385 8.42 7.92 15.50
C ASP A 385 9.76 8.64 15.67
N SER A 386 10.74 8.23 14.84
CA SER A 386 12.10 8.72 14.94
C SER A 386 12.80 8.75 13.58
N ILE A 387 13.97 9.39 13.54
CA ILE A 387 14.87 9.39 12.39
C ILE A 387 16.20 8.77 12.79
N THR A 388 16.63 7.70 12.13
CA THR A 388 18.00 7.20 12.27
C THR A 388 18.97 8.05 11.45
N ILE A 389 20.12 8.38 12.01
CA ILE A 389 21.21 9.09 11.36
C ILE A 389 22.34 8.11 11.07
N ILE A 390 22.63 7.86 9.79
CA ILE A 390 23.73 7.00 9.34
C ILE A 390 24.89 7.90 8.88
N ASP A 391 26.10 7.68 9.39
CA ASP A 391 27.32 8.31 8.87
C ASP A 391 27.85 7.51 7.68
N THR A 392 27.94 8.14 6.51
CA THR A 392 28.28 7.50 5.24
C THR A 392 29.76 7.13 5.12
N ARG A 393 30.64 7.72 5.94
CA ARG A 393 32.07 7.36 5.93
C ARG A 393 32.30 6.07 6.70
N ARG A 394 31.54 5.89 7.78
CA ARG A 394 31.62 4.72 8.66
C ARG A 394 30.68 3.60 8.24
N GLN A 395 29.61 3.93 7.49
CA GLN A 395 28.52 3.03 7.16
C GLN A 395 27.85 2.45 8.43
N GLU A 396 27.55 3.35 9.37
CA GLU A 396 27.03 3.00 10.69
C GLU A 396 25.98 4.01 11.15
N ALA A 397 24.98 3.53 11.89
CA ALA A 397 24.07 4.40 12.62
C ALA A 397 24.82 5.10 13.76
N VAL A 398 24.79 6.43 13.78
CA VAL A 398 25.52 7.28 14.74
C VAL A 398 24.60 8.11 15.64
N GLY A 399 23.29 7.97 15.47
CA GLY A 399 22.32 8.57 16.38
C GLY A 399 20.90 8.53 15.85
N THR A 400 20.00 9.08 16.65
CA THR A 400 18.57 9.12 16.37
C THR A 400 18.01 10.50 16.70
N ILE A 401 16.99 10.93 15.97
CA ILE A 401 16.18 12.11 16.28
C ILE A 401 14.79 11.62 16.70
N ASP A 402 14.33 12.03 17.87
CA ASP A 402 12.97 11.77 18.35
C ASP A 402 11.99 12.77 17.72
N LEU A 403 10.90 12.27 17.14
CA LEU A 403 9.84 13.10 16.54
C LEU A 403 8.70 13.42 17.52
N GLY A 404 8.81 12.98 18.77
CA GLY A 404 7.86 13.32 19.83
C GLY A 404 6.57 12.50 19.81
N GLY A 405 6.63 11.26 19.33
CA GLY A 405 5.54 10.29 19.44
C GLY A 405 5.39 9.70 20.85
N PRO A 406 4.23 9.10 21.18
CA PRO A 406 4.00 8.40 22.44
C PRO A 406 5.06 7.31 22.70
N LYS A 407 5.43 7.15 23.98
CA LYS A 407 6.35 6.07 24.41
C LYS A 407 5.63 4.78 24.78
N LYS A 408 4.34 4.88 25.15
CA LYS A 408 3.46 3.73 25.33
C LYS A 408 3.29 3.05 23.98
N ILE A 409 3.32 1.73 23.96
CA ILE A 409 2.94 0.92 22.80
C ILE A 409 1.52 0.42 23.07
N THR A 410 0.55 0.98 22.35
CA THR A 410 -0.86 0.57 22.41
C THR A 410 -1.05 -0.80 21.77
N LEU A 411 -2.23 -1.39 21.97
CA LEU A 411 -2.61 -2.63 21.29
C LEU A 411 -2.52 -2.50 19.76
N LEU A 412 -3.08 -1.42 19.20
CA LEU A 412 -3.08 -1.15 17.77
C LEU A 412 -1.67 -0.91 17.22
N ARG A 413 -0.82 -0.17 17.94
CA ARG A 413 0.57 0.04 17.51
C ARG A 413 1.39 -1.24 17.52
N ARG A 414 1.16 -2.12 18.51
CA ARG A 414 1.79 -3.44 18.54
C ARG A 414 1.33 -4.28 17.35
N GLY A 415 0.04 -4.29 17.05
CA GLY A 415 -0.51 -5.01 15.90
C GLY A 415 0.01 -4.49 14.56
N GLU A 416 0.08 -3.17 14.40
CA GLU A 416 0.65 -2.51 13.21
C GLU A 416 2.12 -2.90 13.00
N TYR A 417 2.91 -2.97 14.09
CA TYR A 417 4.28 -3.46 14.05
C TYR A 417 4.37 -4.90 13.58
N LEU A 418 3.58 -5.80 14.17
CA LEU A 418 3.57 -7.20 13.81
C LEU A 418 3.16 -7.43 12.34
N PHE A 419 2.17 -6.68 11.86
CA PHE A 419 1.71 -6.73 10.47
C PHE A 419 2.81 -6.35 9.46
N ASN A 420 3.66 -5.39 9.84
CA ASN A 420 4.71 -4.83 8.98
C ASN A 420 6.09 -5.46 9.18
N HIS A 421 6.22 -6.50 10.01
CA HIS A 421 7.53 -7.00 10.42
C HIS A 421 7.68 -8.50 10.18
N SER A 422 8.71 -8.90 9.45
CA SER A 422 8.84 -10.27 8.93
C SER A 422 9.48 -11.26 9.90
N THR A 423 9.74 -10.87 11.15
CA THR A 423 10.48 -11.71 12.13
C THR A 423 9.84 -13.06 12.42
N ILE A 424 8.52 -13.20 12.27
CA ILE A 424 7.86 -14.50 12.44
C ILE A 424 8.01 -15.42 11.22
N SER A 425 8.29 -14.89 10.03
CA SER A 425 8.45 -15.68 8.81
C SER A 425 9.81 -16.37 8.75
N PHE A 426 9.86 -17.56 8.14
CA PHE A 426 11.09 -18.28 7.88
C PHE A 426 12.11 -17.37 7.15
N GLN A 427 13.31 -17.23 7.73
CA GLN A 427 14.41 -16.39 7.21
C GLN A 427 14.01 -14.93 6.93
N LYS A 428 12.93 -14.45 7.54
CA LYS A 428 12.38 -13.10 7.34
C LYS A 428 11.86 -12.83 5.92
N GLN A 429 11.43 -13.90 5.23
CA GLN A 429 11.02 -13.86 3.83
C GLN A 429 9.81 -12.98 3.54
N LEU A 430 8.88 -12.77 4.47
CA LEU A 430 7.75 -11.85 4.24
C LEU A 430 7.12 -11.33 5.53
N SER A 431 6.43 -10.21 5.43
CA SER A 431 5.49 -9.72 6.44
C SER A 431 4.06 -9.81 5.90
N CYS A 432 3.04 -9.51 6.71
CA CYS A 432 1.67 -9.39 6.17
C CYS A 432 1.60 -8.25 5.14
N ASN A 433 2.34 -7.15 5.35
CA ASN A 433 2.41 -6.03 4.41
C ASN A 433 3.00 -6.40 3.04
N THR A 434 3.82 -7.45 2.93
CA THR A 434 4.37 -7.91 1.64
C THR A 434 3.28 -8.21 0.62
N CYS A 435 2.26 -8.98 1.02
CA CYS A 435 1.11 -9.28 0.16
C CYS A 435 -0.01 -8.24 0.35
N HIS A 436 0.05 -7.41 1.38
CA HIS A 436 -0.95 -6.39 1.67
C HIS A 436 -0.39 -4.96 1.63
N PRO A 437 0.17 -4.51 0.48
CA PRO A 437 0.65 -3.14 0.35
C PRO A 437 -0.52 -2.16 0.56
N GLU A 438 -0.24 -1.02 1.18
CA GLU A 438 -1.27 -0.02 1.52
C GLU A 438 -2.45 -0.59 2.33
N LEU A 439 -2.22 -1.65 3.11
CA LEU A 439 -3.25 -2.40 3.84
C LEU A 439 -4.32 -3.01 2.92
N HIS A 440 -4.00 -3.22 1.64
CA HIS A 440 -4.93 -3.73 0.62
C HIS A 440 -4.49 -5.08 0.05
N VAL A 441 -4.78 -5.35 -1.22
CA VAL A 441 -4.34 -6.55 -1.93
C VAL A 441 -3.24 -6.20 -2.92
N ASP A 442 -2.30 -7.11 -3.10
CA ASP A 442 -1.31 -7.09 -4.18
C ASP A 442 -1.91 -7.44 -5.56
N GLY A 443 -3.13 -7.98 -5.59
CA GLY A 443 -3.82 -8.39 -6.80
C GLY A 443 -3.34 -9.73 -7.36
N LEU A 444 -2.67 -10.55 -6.54
CA LEU A 444 -2.19 -11.86 -6.92
C LEU A 444 -2.98 -13.01 -6.26
N ILE A 445 -2.87 -14.18 -6.91
CA ILE A 445 -3.37 -15.46 -6.41
C ILE A 445 -2.16 -16.36 -6.15
N TYR A 446 -2.16 -17.03 -5.00
CA TYR A 446 -1.08 -17.92 -4.59
C TYR A 446 -1.53 -19.38 -4.55
N ASP A 447 -0.67 -20.27 -5.06
CA ASP A 447 -0.84 -21.72 -4.99
C ASP A 447 -0.28 -22.25 -3.66
N ILE A 448 -1.08 -22.06 -2.62
CA ILE A 448 -0.74 -22.43 -1.25
C ILE A 448 -1.46 -23.74 -0.94
N ALA A 449 -0.77 -24.69 -0.32
CA ALA A 449 -1.32 -26.01 0.04
C ALA A 449 -2.40 -25.89 1.13
N VAL A 450 -3.59 -25.45 0.74
CA VAL A 450 -4.77 -25.29 1.59
C VAL A 450 -5.78 -26.41 1.33
N ASP A 451 -6.98 -26.23 1.86
CA ASP A 451 -8.16 -27.04 1.60
C ASP A 451 -8.25 -27.36 0.09
N GLY A 452 -7.95 -28.59 -0.35
CA GLY A 452 -7.83 -28.95 -1.78
C GLY A 452 -6.44 -29.49 -2.21
N GLY A 453 -5.41 -29.28 -1.40
CA GLY A 453 -4.04 -29.73 -1.68
C GLY A 453 -3.23 -28.76 -2.55
N MET A 454 -2.04 -29.18 -2.98
CA MET A 454 -1.19 -28.38 -3.88
C MET A 454 -1.77 -28.37 -5.29
N GLY A 455 -1.86 -27.19 -5.91
CA GLY A 455 -2.45 -27.02 -7.24
C GLY A 455 -3.98 -27.05 -7.28
N GLY A 456 -4.64 -27.18 -6.13
CA GLY A 456 -6.09 -27.14 -5.98
C GLY A 456 -6.53 -25.97 -5.11
N ASN A 457 -7.73 -25.44 -5.36
CA ASN A 457 -8.32 -24.32 -4.63
C ASN A 457 -7.34 -23.15 -4.39
N LEU A 458 -6.87 -22.54 -5.49
CA LEU A 458 -5.93 -21.42 -5.42
C LEU A 458 -6.48 -20.30 -4.52
N VAL A 459 -5.60 -19.65 -3.76
CA VAL A 459 -6.00 -18.71 -2.71
C VAL A 459 -5.93 -17.28 -3.25
N ASP A 460 -7.09 -16.60 -3.25
CA ASP A 460 -7.16 -15.17 -3.44
C ASP A 460 -6.57 -14.43 -2.24
N ASN A 461 -5.84 -13.37 -2.55
CA ASN A 461 -5.48 -12.39 -1.56
C ASN A 461 -6.67 -11.46 -1.27
N ARG A 462 -7.09 -11.33 -0.01
CA ARG A 462 -8.24 -10.49 0.39
C ARG A 462 -7.79 -9.16 0.99
N THR A 463 -8.56 -8.10 0.76
CA THR A 463 -8.28 -6.79 1.35
C THR A 463 -8.27 -6.85 2.88
N MET A 464 -7.40 -6.08 3.54
CA MET A 464 -7.44 -5.91 5.01
C MET A 464 -8.32 -4.72 5.45
N ARG A 465 -8.86 -3.95 4.50
CA ARG A 465 -9.69 -2.77 4.77
C ARG A 465 -11.14 -3.17 5.03
N GLY A 466 -11.70 -2.73 6.16
CA GLY A 466 -13.14 -2.86 6.46
C GLY A 466 -13.63 -4.28 6.74
N VAL A 467 -12.75 -5.22 7.08
CA VAL A 467 -13.07 -6.66 7.12
C VAL A 467 -13.59 -7.17 8.47
N ALA A 468 -13.78 -6.30 9.46
CA ALA A 468 -13.99 -6.74 10.85
C ALA A 468 -15.31 -7.50 11.09
N TYR A 469 -16.26 -7.40 10.15
CA TYR A 469 -17.60 -7.99 10.26
C TYR A 469 -17.93 -8.98 9.14
N THR A 470 -16.95 -9.34 8.31
CA THR A 470 -17.18 -10.04 7.04
C THR A 470 -16.76 -11.50 7.05
N ALA A 471 -16.43 -12.05 8.23
CA ALA A 471 -16.19 -13.47 8.42
C ALA A 471 -17.39 -14.34 7.95
N PRO A 472 -17.18 -15.55 7.43
CA PRO A 472 -15.90 -16.25 7.35
C PRO A 472 -14.95 -15.67 6.29
N PHE A 473 -13.71 -16.14 6.31
CA PHE A 473 -12.65 -15.69 5.41
C PHE A 473 -12.23 -16.81 4.46
N LYS A 474 -11.56 -16.39 3.37
CA LYS A 474 -11.28 -17.16 2.15
C LYS A 474 -12.55 -17.39 1.33
N TRP A 475 -12.38 -17.52 0.02
CA TRP A 475 -13.50 -17.85 -0.85
C TRP A 475 -14.18 -19.18 -0.51
N THR A 476 -13.49 -20.12 0.17
CA THR A 476 -14.10 -21.39 0.62
C THR A 476 -14.93 -21.26 1.91
N GLY A 477 -14.92 -20.12 2.60
CA GLY A 477 -15.61 -19.91 3.87
C GLY A 477 -15.11 -20.77 5.04
N LYS A 478 -14.01 -21.52 4.86
CA LYS A 478 -13.48 -22.46 5.86
C LYS A 478 -12.71 -21.79 7.00
N ASN A 479 -12.40 -20.50 6.90
CA ASN A 479 -11.71 -19.79 7.95
C ASN A 479 -12.66 -18.91 8.79
N PRO A 480 -13.04 -19.33 10.01
CA PRO A 480 -14.12 -18.68 10.76
C PRO A 480 -13.78 -17.30 11.32
N ASN A 481 -12.50 -16.96 11.51
CA ASN A 481 -12.10 -15.67 12.08
C ASN A 481 -10.61 -15.34 11.84
N LEU A 482 -10.25 -14.07 12.07
CA LEU A 482 -8.87 -13.59 11.94
C LEU A 482 -7.91 -14.22 12.96
N ALA A 483 -8.36 -14.54 14.17
CA ALA A 483 -7.49 -15.20 15.15
C ALA A 483 -7.00 -16.58 14.68
N ARG A 484 -7.83 -17.33 13.94
CA ARG A 484 -7.42 -18.57 13.28
C ARG A 484 -6.53 -18.29 12.07
N GLN A 485 -6.80 -17.23 11.30
CA GLN A 485 -5.96 -16.80 10.17
C GLN A 485 -4.53 -16.51 10.65
N GLU A 486 -4.38 -15.53 11.54
CA GLU A 486 -3.09 -14.97 11.97
C GLU A 486 -2.32 -15.90 12.92
N GLY A 487 -3.00 -16.83 13.58
CA GLY A 487 -2.38 -17.86 14.40
C GLY A 487 -2.04 -19.13 13.62
N PRO A 488 -2.74 -20.24 13.84
CA PRO A 488 -2.34 -21.56 13.36
C PRO A 488 -2.30 -21.67 11.83
N ARG A 489 -3.15 -20.96 11.08
CA ARG A 489 -3.11 -21.03 9.61
C ARG A 489 -1.90 -20.29 9.07
N ALA A 490 -1.60 -19.09 9.54
CA ALA A 490 -0.45 -18.36 9.05
C ALA A 490 0.87 -19.07 9.38
N ALA A 491 0.94 -19.71 10.56
CA ALA A 491 2.01 -20.62 10.94
C ALA A 491 2.23 -21.73 9.89
N GLN A 492 1.15 -22.44 9.57
CA GLN A 492 1.18 -23.62 8.71
C GLN A 492 1.44 -23.27 7.25
N LEU A 493 0.90 -22.15 6.78
CA LEU A 493 0.79 -21.84 5.37
C LEU A 493 1.82 -20.82 4.90
N PHE A 494 2.00 -19.70 5.59
CA PHE A 494 2.83 -18.60 5.06
C PHE A 494 4.19 -18.54 5.72
N PHE A 495 4.23 -18.65 7.05
CA PHE A 495 5.45 -18.39 7.81
C PHE A 495 6.31 -19.64 7.98
N ARG A 496 5.71 -20.83 7.86
CA ARG A 496 6.34 -22.17 8.01
C ARG A 496 7.22 -22.27 9.27
N SER A 497 6.76 -21.60 10.32
CA SER A 497 7.42 -21.42 11.61
C SER A 497 6.37 -21.57 12.72
N HIS A 498 6.15 -20.54 13.53
CA HIS A 498 4.99 -20.38 14.41
C HIS A 498 4.12 -19.23 13.90
N GLY A 499 2.84 -19.25 14.25
CA GLY A 499 1.93 -18.13 13.97
C GLY A 499 2.05 -17.08 15.04
N PHE A 500 1.25 -16.01 14.95
CA PHE A 500 1.10 -15.12 16.09
C PHE A 500 0.38 -15.86 17.24
N GLU A 501 0.86 -15.67 18.47
CA GLU A 501 0.32 -16.34 19.66
C GLU A 501 -0.02 -15.34 20.77
N GLY A 502 -0.97 -15.72 21.63
CA GLY A 502 -1.38 -14.93 22.79
C GLY A 502 -1.65 -13.46 22.47
N LYS A 503 -0.98 -12.56 23.21
CA LYS A 503 -1.18 -11.11 23.09
C LYS A 503 -0.76 -10.56 21.73
N ASP A 504 0.23 -11.15 21.06
CA ASP A 504 0.67 -10.69 19.74
C ASP A 504 -0.37 -11.05 18.67
N ARG A 505 -1.00 -12.22 18.77
CA ARG A 505 -2.16 -12.57 17.94
C ARG A 505 -3.32 -11.61 18.16
N ASP A 506 -3.63 -11.33 19.42
CA ASP A 506 -4.75 -10.45 19.75
C ASP A 506 -4.47 -9.01 19.27
N ALA A 507 -3.20 -8.56 19.31
CA ALA A 507 -2.79 -7.26 18.79
C ALA A 507 -2.90 -7.17 17.27
N VAL A 508 -2.40 -8.15 16.51
CA VAL A 508 -2.51 -8.12 15.04
C VAL A 508 -3.97 -8.23 14.57
N VAL A 509 -4.79 -9.05 15.24
CA VAL A 509 -6.23 -9.13 14.98
C VAL A 509 -6.92 -7.80 15.25
N ALA A 510 -6.66 -7.18 16.40
CA ALA A 510 -7.20 -5.87 16.74
C ALA A 510 -6.79 -4.80 15.72
N PHE A 511 -5.53 -4.83 15.26
CA PHE A 511 -5.05 -3.95 14.21
C PHE A 511 -5.80 -4.16 12.90
N ILE A 512 -5.88 -5.39 12.38
CA ILE A 512 -6.59 -5.68 11.13
C ILE A 512 -8.07 -5.26 11.22
N GLU A 513 -8.75 -5.61 12.30
CA GLU A 513 -10.14 -5.20 12.52
C GLU A 513 -10.32 -3.69 12.67
N SER A 514 -9.27 -2.94 13.01
CA SER A 514 -9.31 -1.47 13.11
C SER A 514 -9.20 -0.76 11.77
N ILE A 515 -8.76 -1.42 10.70
CA ILE A 515 -8.49 -0.78 9.40
C ILE A 515 -9.82 -0.38 8.73
N PRO A 516 -10.08 0.93 8.51
CA PRO A 516 -11.29 1.38 7.85
C PRO A 516 -11.19 1.29 6.33
N LEU A 517 -12.34 1.30 5.67
CA LEU A 517 -12.41 1.60 4.23
C LEU A 517 -11.94 3.05 3.96
N PRO A 518 -11.20 3.29 2.87
CA PRO A 518 -10.86 4.64 2.43
C PRO A 518 -12.11 5.36 1.90
N PRO A 519 -12.09 6.69 1.77
CA PRO A 519 -13.19 7.43 1.16
C PRO A 519 -13.53 6.88 -0.24
N ASN A 520 -14.77 6.47 -0.46
CA ASN A 520 -15.22 6.00 -1.77
C ASN A 520 -15.36 7.20 -2.73
N ARG A 521 -14.49 7.26 -3.75
CA ARG A 521 -14.40 8.37 -4.71
C ARG A 521 -15.44 8.31 -5.83
N CYS A 522 -16.18 7.22 -5.94
CA CYS A 522 -17.28 7.06 -6.88
C CYS A 522 -18.61 7.56 -6.31
N ILE A 523 -18.71 7.81 -5.00
CA ILE A 523 -19.85 8.50 -4.39
C ILE A 523 -19.73 10.00 -4.68
N PRO A 524 -20.73 10.64 -5.34
CA PRO A 524 -20.70 12.07 -5.56
C PRO A 524 -20.61 12.86 -4.25
N SER A 525 -19.92 14.00 -4.25
CA SER A 525 -19.76 14.86 -3.06
C SER A 525 -21.06 15.36 -2.44
N SER A 526 -22.16 15.35 -3.21
CA SER A 526 -23.51 15.66 -2.73
C SER A 526 -24.12 14.55 -1.86
N GLY A 527 -23.49 13.37 -1.80
CA GLY A 527 -24.01 12.14 -1.21
C GLY A 527 -25.17 11.50 -1.99
N LYS A 528 -25.59 12.10 -3.12
CA LYS A 528 -26.68 11.59 -3.96
C LYS A 528 -26.11 10.85 -5.16
N LEU A 529 -26.54 9.61 -5.34
CA LEU A 529 -26.21 8.81 -6.52
C LEU A 529 -26.57 9.57 -7.81
N THR A 530 -25.71 9.47 -8.83
CA THR A 530 -25.99 9.99 -10.17
C THR A 530 -27.16 9.25 -10.82
N PRO A 531 -27.80 9.79 -11.89
CA PRO A 531 -28.87 9.08 -12.57
C PRO A 531 -28.48 7.67 -13.06
N SER A 532 -27.22 7.47 -13.48
CA SER A 532 -26.71 6.16 -13.87
C SER A 532 -26.62 5.21 -12.67
N GLN A 533 -26.02 5.68 -11.57
CA GLN A 533 -25.92 4.90 -10.31
C GLN A 533 -27.29 4.58 -9.71
N GLN A 534 -28.28 5.47 -9.82
CA GLN A 534 -29.66 5.20 -9.38
C GLN A 534 -30.32 4.10 -10.20
N ARG A 535 -30.16 4.11 -11.54
CA ARG A 535 -30.63 3.02 -12.40
C ARG A 535 -29.90 1.72 -12.10
N GLY A 536 -28.59 1.78 -11.86
CA GLY A 536 -27.78 0.64 -11.42
C GLY A 536 -28.26 0.02 -10.12
N LYS A 537 -28.58 0.86 -9.13
CA LYS A 537 -29.18 0.42 -7.86
C LYS A 537 -30.50 -0.31 -8.09
N ALA A 538 -31.38 0.23 -8.93
CA ALA A 538 -32.64 -0.41 -9.26
C ALA A 538 -32.43 -1.77 -9.93
N ILE A 539 -31.39 -1.92 -10.76
CA ILE A 539 -31.02 -3.21 -11.35
C ILE A 539 -30.50 -4.18 -10.29
N PHE A 540 -29.61 -3.74 -9.40
CA PHE A 540 -29.06 -4.56 -8.32
C PHE A 540 -30.14 -5.10 -7.36
N GLU A 541 -31.20 -4.33 -7.14
CA GLU A 541 -32.31 -4.65 -6.24
C GLU A 541 -33.52 -5.31 -6.95
N ARG A 542 -33.45 -5.53 -8.28
CA ARG A 542 -34.63 -5.94 -9.06
C ARG A 542 -35.11 -7.35 -8.74
N ALA A 543 -36.43 -7.55 -8.86
CA ALA A 543 -37.10 -8.83 -8.69
C ALA A 543 -37.53 -9.49 -10.02
N TYR A 544 -37.47 -8.75 -11.12
CA TYR A 544 -37.93 -9.18 -12.44
C TYR A 544 -36.91 -8.76 -13.51
N THR A 545 -36.80 -9.57 -14.57
CA THR A 545 -36.08 -9.25 -15.80
C THR A 545 -36.82 -8.20 -16.62
N ASN A 546 -36.17 -7.66 -17.65
CA ASN A 546 -36.72 -6.66 -18.58
C ASN A 546 -37.99 -7.16 -19.32
N ASP A 547 -38.10 -8.47 -19.55
CA ASP A 547 -39.26 -9.12 -20.18
C ASP A 547 -40.34 -9.54 -19.16
N GLY A 548 -40.17 -9.21 -17.87
CA GLY A 548 -41.16 -9.44 -16.82
C GLY A 548 -41.10 -10.82 -16.16
N ARG A 549 -40.13 -11.68 -16.49
CA ARG A 549 -39.93 -12.95 -15.78
C ARG A 549 -39.42 -12.70 -14.36
N TYR A 550 -39.91 -13.49 -13.42
CA TYR A 550 -39.49 -13.41 -12.02
C TYR A 550 -38.07 -13.96 -11.84
N ILE A 551 -37.20 -13.20 -11.18
CA ILE A 551 -35.85 -13.65 -10.81
C ILE A 551 -35.95 -14.40 -9.46
N PRO A 552 -35.57 -15.69 -9.40
CA PRO A 552 -35.51 -16.44 -8.15
C PRO A 552 -34.73 -15.68 -7.08
N ILE A 553 -35.18 -15.74 -5.81
CA ILE A 553 -34.56 -14.96 -4.72
C ILE A 553 -33.05 -15.25 -4.62
N ALA A 554 -32.63 -16.51 -4.77
CA ALA A 554 -31.23 -16.92 -4.73
C ALA A 554 -30.36 -16.31 -5.86
N ASN A 555 -30.95 -15.89 -6.98
CA ASN A 555 -30.24 -15.34 -8.14
C ASN A 555 -30.33 -13.80 -8.21
N ARG A 556 -30.71 -13.13 -7.12
CA ARG A 556 -30.73 -11.66 -7.04
C ARG A 556 -29.48 -11.16 -6.33
N CYS A 557 -28.83 -10.13 -6.87
CA CYS A 557 -27.60 -9.58 -6.30
C CYS A 557 -27.78 -9.16 -4.84
N ILE A 558 -28.88 -8.45 -4.52
CA ILE A 558 -29.19 -7.97 -3.16
C ILE A 558 -29.40 -9.10 -2.13
N THR A 559 -29.72 -10.33 -2.55
CA THR A 559 -29.92 -11.46 -1.64
C THR A 559 -28.61 -11.90 -1.02
N CYS A 560 -27.58 -12.10 -1.85
CA CYS A 560 -26.25 -12.49 -1.37
C CYS A 560 -25.49 -11.26 -0.83
N HIS A 561 -25.75 -10.06 -1.39
CA HIS A 561 -25.06 -8.83 -1.02
C HIS A 561 -25.98 -7.79 -0.35
N PRO A 562 -26.54 -8.08 0.84
CA PRO A 562 -27.35 -7.11 1.57
C PRO A 562 -26.47 -6.06 2.28
N PRO A 563 -26.94 -4.81 2.43
CA PRO A 563 -26.27 -3.81 3.25
C PRO A 563 -26.23 -4.23 4.73
N PRO A 564 -25.29 -3.69 5.55
CA PRO A 564 -24.37 -2.60 5.20
C PRO A 564 -23.04 -3.04 4.59
N TYR A 565 -22.69 -4.33 4.69
CA TYR A 565 -21.38 -4.87 4.25
C TYR A 565 -21.40 -5.52 2.86
N TYR A 566 -22.59 -5.61 2.27
CA TYR A 566 -22.82 -6.24 0.97
C TYR A 566 -22.25 -7.65 0.93
N THR A 567 -22.48 -8.41 1.99
CA THR A 567 -22.21 -9.84 2.11
C THR A 567 -23.20 -10.43 3.13
N ASP A 568 -23.80 -11.56 2.78
CA ASP A 568 -24.65 -12.33 3.68
C ASP A 568 -23.85 -13.35 4.52
N ARG A 569 -22.54 -13.47 4.23
CA ARG A 569 -21.57 -14.36 4.90
C ARG A 569 -21.95 -15.84 4.78
N LYS A 570 -22.58 -16.19 3.65
CA LYS A 570 -22.95 -17.56 3.29
C LYS A 570 -22.26 -17.98 2.00
N MET A 571 -22.26 -19.29 1.81
CA MET A 571 -21.74 -19.97 0.63
C MET A 571 -22.83 -20.04 -0.44
N HIS A 572 -22.51 -19.70 -1.69
CA HIS A 572 -23.41 -19.83 -2.84
C HIS A 572 -22.65 -20.29 -4.08
N ASP A 573 -23.26 -21.19 -4.87
CA ASP A 573 -22.81 -21.49 -6.22
C ASP A 573 -23.34 -20.42 -7.18
N VAL A 574 -22.40 -19.67 -7.77
CA VAL A 574 -22.68 -18.62 -8.76
C VAL A 574 -22.19 -18.99 -10.16
N GLY A 575 -21.87 -20.26 -10.40
CA GLY A 575 -21.48 -20.78 -11.72
C GLY A 575 -20.04 -20.44 -12.14
N THR A 576 -19.19 -19.96 -11.24
CA THR A 576 -17.83 -19.48 -11.56
C THR A 576 -16.72 -20.48 -11.24
N LYS A 577 -17.06 -21.74 -10.97
CA LYS A 577 -16.11 -22.81 -10.64
C LYS A 577 -14.99 -22.94 -11.69
N ALA A 578 -13.73 -22.90 -11.25
CA ALA A 578 -12.55 -23.20 -12.06
C ALA A 578 -12.24 -24.70 -12.10
N TYR A 579 -11.40 -25.11 -13.06
CA TYR A 579 -10.98 -26.50 -13.23
C TYR A 579 -10.14 -27.06 -12.07
N PHE A 580 -9.50 -26.19 -11.28
CA PHE A 580 -8.71 -26.55 -10.09
C PHE A 580 -9.51 -26.45 -8.79
N ASP A 581 -10.78 -26.05 -8.86
CA ASP A 581 -11.63 -25.96 -7.68
C ASP A 581 -12.24 -27.33 -7.36
N THR A 582 -12.14 -27.70 -6.09
CA THR A 582 -12.76 -28.92 -5.55
C THR A 582 -14.24 -28.73 -5.25
N GLU A 583 -14.67 -27.49 -4.97
CA GLU A 583 -16.03 -27.10 -4.59
C GLU A 583 -16.56 -26.01 -5.55
N GLY A 584 -17.88 -25.88 -5.69
CA GLY A 584 -18.52 -24.85 -6.52
C GLY A 584 -19.20 -23.73 -5.73
N ASP A 585 -19.33 -23.91 -4.41
CA ASP A 585 -19.90 -22.88 -3.54
C ASP A 585 -18.80 -21.91 -3.08
N PHE A 586 -19.11 -20.61 -3.13
CA PHE A 586 -18.20 -19.53 -2.76
C PHE A 586 -18.76 -18.69 -1.61
N ASP A 587 -17.90 -18.33 -0.66
CA ASP A 587 -18.20 -17.35 0.38
C ASP A 587 -18.46 -15.99 -0.28
N THR A 588 -19.62 -15.42 0.01
CA THR A 588 -20.02 -14.14 -0.59
C THR A 588 -19.06 -13.04 -0.15
N PRO A 589 -18.27 -12.44 -1.07
CA PRO A 589 -17.35 -11.39 -0.70
C PRO A 589 -18.10 -10.11 -0.32
N GLN A 590 -17.49 -9.30 0.54
CA GLN A 590 -17.92 -7.92 0.74
C GLN A 590 -17.77 -7.12 -0.56
N LEU A 591 -18.73 -6.25 -0.88
CA LEU A 591 -18.65 -5.40 -2.09
C LEU A 591 -18.26 -3.95 -1.81
N ASN A 592 -18.05 -3.57 -0.55
CA ASN A 592 -17.65 -2.21 -0.25
C ASN A 592 -16.28 -1.88 -0.86
N ASN A 593 -16.20 -0.77 -1.60
CA ASN A 593 -15.07 -0.34 -2.42
C ASN A 593 -14.54 -1.44 -3.37
N ILE A 594 -15.40 -2.36 -3.84
CA ILE A 594 -14.97 -3.51 -4.66
C ILE A 594 -14.17 -3.09 -5.89
N HIS A 595 -14.45 -1.91 -6.45
CA HIS A 595 -13.77 -1.39 -7.62
C HIS A 595 -12.26 -1.15 -7.45
N GLU A 596 -11.76 -1.12 -6.21
CA GLU A 596 -10.32 -0.98 -5.91
C GLU A 596 -9.59 -2.34 -5.87
N SER A 597 -10.31 -3.47 -5.78
CA SER A 597 -9.72 -4.77 -5.48
C SER A 597 -9.63 -5.72 -6.68
N TYR A 598 -9.57 -5.17 -7.91
CA TYR A 598 -9.32 -6.01 -9.07
C TYR A 598 -7.91 -6.64 -9.00
N PRO A 599 -7.72 -7.84 -9.57
CA PRO A 599 -8.69 -8.64 -10.33
C PRO A 599 -9.77 -9.32 -9.47
N TYR A 600 -10.91 -9.60 -10.08
CA TYR A 600 -12.13 -10.18 -9.52
C TYR A 600 -12.24 -11.69 -9.74
N LEU A 601 -13.31 -12.26 -9.15
CA LEU A 601 -13.52 -13.68 -8.93
C LEU A 601 -12.54 -14.24 -7.91
N HIS A 602 -12.88 -15.37 -7.31
CA HIS A 602 -12.11 -16.02 -6.23
C HIS A 602 -10.72 -16.47 -6.66
N ASP A 603 -10.44 -16.46 -7.96
CA ASP A 603 -9.16 -16.82 -8.54
C ASP A 603 -8.57 -15.70 -9.39
N GLY A 604 -9.09 -14.47 -9.32
CA GLY A 604 -8.51 -13.30 -9.98
C GLY A 604 -8.36 -13.42 -11.51
N ARG A 605 -9.15 -14.27 -12.18
CA ARG A 605 -9.10 -14.41 -13.65
C ARG A 605 -9.73 -13.23 -14.41
N CYS A 606 -10.38 -12.31 -13.70
CA CYS A 606 -11.25 -11.29 -14.26
C CYS A 606 -10.75 -9.89 -13.92
N TRP A 607 -10.34 -9.06 -14.88
CA TRP A 607 -9.73 -7.75 -14.60
C TRP A 607 -10.75 -6.61 -14.47
N SER A 608 -12.00 -6.83 -14.90
CA SER A 608 -13.04 -5.82 -14.86
C SER A 608 -14.37 -6.38 -14.37
N LEU A 609 -15.21 -5.53 -13.75
CA LEU A 609 -16.57 -5.92 -13.38
C LEU A 609 -17.37 -6.39 -14.61
N GLU A 610 -17.08 -5.87 -15.80
CA GLU A 610 -17.78 -6.27 -17.03
C GLU A 610 -17.50 -7.72 -17.41
N GLU A 611 -16.24 -8.16 -17.30
CA GLU A 611 -15.80 -9.51 -17.66
C GLU A 611 -16.48 -10.58 -16.80
N ILE A 612 -16.87 -10.25 -15.55
CA ILE A 612 -17.60 -11.16 -14.65
C ILE A 612 -18.82 -11.75 -15.37
N TRP A 613 -19.59 -10.91 -16.06
CA TRP A 613 -20.82 -11.33 -16.72
C TRP A 613 -20.66 -11.63 -18.19
N THR A 614 -19.82 -10.87 -18.89
CA THR A 614 -19.66 -11.00 -20.35
C THR A 614 -18.80 -12.19 -20.77
N LEU A 615 -17.87 -12.63 -19.92
CA LEU A 615 -17.00 -13.77 -20.20
C LEU A 615 -17.29 -14.98 -19.30
N TYR A 616 -17.66 -14.75 -18.03
CA TYR A 616 -17.74 -15.82 -17.03
C TYR A 616 -19.14 -16.08 -16.46
N GLY A 617 -20.13 -15.22 -16.75
CA GLY A 617 -21.49 -15.27 -16.18
C GLY A 617 -22.55 -15.76 -17.16
N THR A 618 -22.27 -16.79 -17.96
CA THR A 618 -23.09 -17.15 -19.13
C THR A 618 -24.44 -17.79 -18.80
N GLU A 619 -24.65 -18.25 -17.56
CA GLU A 619 -25.85 -19.02 -17.15
C GLU A 619 -26.78 -18.27 -16.18
N ASP A 620 -26.59 -16.96 -15.98
CA ASP A 620 -27.39 -16.14 -15.05
C ASP A 620 -27.43 -16.67 -13.59
N LEU A 621 -26.36 -17.37 -13.19
CA LEU A 621 -26.15 -17.85 -11.82
C LEU A 621 -25.50 -16.77 -10.93
N HIS A 622 -24.63 -15.93 -11.49
CA HIS A 622 -24.01 -14.79 -10.80
C HIS A 622 -24.84 -13.51 -10.92
N GLY A 623 -26.12 -13.63 -10.56
CA GLY A 623 -27.14 -12.64 -10.89
C GLY A 623 -27.67 -12.81 -12.31
N VAL A 624 -28.95 -12.52 -12.49
CA VAL A 624 -29.56 -12.51 -13.83
C VAL A 624 -29.22 -11.20 -14.52
N VAL A 625 -28.44 -11.25 -15.60
CA VAL A 625 -27.96 -10.05 -16.31
C VAL A 625 -27.99 -10.17 -17.83
N ASN A 626 -28.20 -11.36 -18.40
CA ASN A 626 -28.18 -11.56 -19.86
C ASN A 626 -29.31 -10.83 -20.61
N ASP A 627 -30.38 -10.42 -19.91
CA ASP A 627 -31.46 -9.59 -20.47
C ASP A 627 -31.12 -8.10 -20.49
N LEU A 628 -30.03 -7.68 -19.84
CA LEU A 628 -29.64 -6.28 -19.75
C LEU A 628 -29.03 -5.79 -21.07
N THR A 629 -29.43 -4.59 -21.46
CA THR A 629 -28.70 -3.84 -22.49
C THR A 629 -27.30 -3.45 -21.99
N LYS A 630 -26.38 -3.14 -22.90
CA LYS A 630 -25.04 -2.62 -22.54
C LYS A 630 -25.10 -1.40 -21.62
N GLN A 631 -26.07 -0.50 -21.81
CA GLN A 631 -26.25 0.66 -20.95
C GLN A 631 -26.68 0.27 -19.53
N GLN A 632 -27.59 -0.70 -19.41
CA GLN A 632 -28.04 -1.19 -18.09
C GLN A 632 -26.92 -1.91 -17.34
N LEU A 633 -26.11 -2.71 -18.04
CA LEU A 633 -24.93 -3.34 -17.42
C LEU A 633 -23.92 -2.28 -16.94
N ASN A 634 -23.69 -1.23 -17.74
CA ASN A 634 -22.85 -0.10 -17.31
C ASN A 634 -23.45 0.63 -16.10
N ASP A 635 -24.76 0.85 -16.07
CA ASP A 635 -25.42 1.48 -14.92
C ASP A 635 -25.24 0.63 -13.65
N LEU A 636 -25.39 -0.70 -13.74
CA LEU A 636 -25.12 -1.63 -12.63
C LEU A 636 -23.67 -1.50 -12.13
N MET A 637 -22.69 -1.51 -13.04
CA MET A 637 -21.27 -1.35 -12.66
C MET A 637 -21.01 0.01 -12.00
N GLU A 638 -21.60 1.09 -12.50
CA GLU A 638 -21.47 2.41 -11.88
C GLU A 638 -22.04 2.44 -10.47
N TYR A 639 -23.13 1.71 -10.19
CA TYR A 639 -23.64 1.56 -8.83
C TYR A 639 -22.72 0.71 -7.94
N LEU A 640 -22.19 -0.42 -8.45
CA LEU A 640 -21.27 -1.27 -7.69
C LEU A 640 -20.01 -0.51 -7.23
N LYS A 641 -19.52 0.43 -8.05
CA LYS A 641 -18.41 1.32 -7.65
C LYS A 641 -18.76 2.21 -6.45
N THR A 642 -20.04 2.50 -6.20
CA THR A 642 -20.48 3.34 -5.07
C THR A 642 -20.69 2.61 -3.76
N LEU A 643 -20.69 1.27 -3.78
CA LEU A 643 -20.74 0.45 -2.57
C LEU A 643 -19.42 0.57 -1.82
#